data_AF-A0A7C9EXM0-F1
#
_entry.id   AF-A0A7C9EXM0-F1
#
_cell.length_a   1.000
_cell.length_b   1.000
_cell.length_c   1.000
_cell.angle_alpha   90.00
_cell.angle_beta   90.00
_cell.angle_gamma   90.00
#
_symmetry.space_group_name_H-M   'P 1'
#
loop_
_entity.id
_entity.type
_entity.pdbx_description
1 polymer ?
#
loop_
_entity_poly.entity_id
_entity_poly.type
_entity_poly.pdbx_seq_one_letter_code
_entity_poly.pdbx_strand_id
1 'polypeptide(L)'
;MAGIELQNTVKEALNALYHHPDDAVRMQADRWLQEFQRTIDAWQVADNLLHDPSSNLETLIFCSQTLRSKVQRDFEELPSEAFRPLRDSLNSLLKKFHQGPPKVRTQISLAIAALAVHVSIEDWGDGGIVNWLKEEMNSRPECIPSFLELLKVLPEEAFNYRISARPERRRRFEKELASAVEVALGLLTACLNASELKEQVLEAFASWLRLRRGISPSVLASHPLVLTALSSLSSEILSEAAVNVISELIHCSAVGNSSDVSVQMPLIQAIVPRVMSLRPQLNDPSKDEEDVKAIGRLFADMGDSYVKLIATGSDESMMIVHALLEVASHPEFDIASMTFNFWHNLQVYLIERDLYLSYGSEAAMEAERNRRLLIFRPAYESLVSLVSSRVQYPADYLELSKEDLKDFKQSRYAVADVLVDAALVLGGDAVLKILYMKLIQAVSSCGNDQSSEWRPAEAALYCIRAIADYVPSVEAEVMPQVTSLIPKLPHQPQLLQTVCLTIGAYSKWLDLSPNGLSTLPPLVDILMNGMSLSEDTAAAAALAFRHICDDCRKKLCGSLDGLFHIYHRAVYPEGGNFRVSAEDSLHLVEAISMVITELPPDHAKKALEALCLPVVTPLQEMINQGPASLGQKSARELTVHIDRLAYIFRYVNHPEAVADAIQRLWPIFKAIFDVRAWDMRTMESLCKACKYAVRTSGRYMGITIGVMLEEIQGLYQHHHQPCFLYLSSEVIKIFGSDPSCSDYLRNLVEALFGRTTCLLATIQDFTTRPDIADDCFLLASRCIRYCPHIFIPSTAFPALIDCAMVGVTVQHREASSSVLSFLSDVFDLTNSREGVQYQSIRDSIIIPRGAIITRILIASLTGALPSSRFDTVLSGLG
;
A
#
# COMPACT_ATOMS: atom_id res chain seq x y z
N MET A 1 -52.32 9.14 9.03
CA MET A 1 -52.45 7.71 9.35
C MET A 1 -51.19 6.94 8.93
N ALA A 2 -50.76 6.99 7.65
CA ALA A 2 -49.56 6.30 7.18
C ALA A 2 -48.26 6.59 7.97
N GLY A 3 -47.98 7.85 8.33
CA GLY A 3 -46.76 8.20 9.08
C GLY A 3 -46.70 7.72 10.54
N ILE A 4 -47.86 7.40 11.16
CA ILE A 4 -47.91 6.81 12.52
C ILE A 4 -47.70 5.30 12.46
N GLU A 5 -48.22 4.68 11.40
CA GLU A 5 -48.03 3.25 11.14
C GLU A 5 -46.55 2.93 10.91
N LEU A 6 -45.85 3.74 10.10
CA LEU A 6 -44.42 3.58 9.85
C LEU A 6 -43.56 3.77 11.12
N GLN A 7 -43.94 4.71 12.00
CA GLN A 7 -43.26 4.89 13.30
C GLN A 7 -43.34 3.64 14.17
N ASN A 8 -44.51 2.99 14.20
CA ASN A 8 -44.69 1.74 14.94
C ASN A 8 -43.88 0.60 14.30
N THR A 9 -43.87 0.49 12.97
CA THR A 9 -43.06 -0.51 12.26
C THR A 9 -41.56 -0.33 12.54
N VAL A 10 -41.06 0.90 12.62
CA VAL A 10 -39.66 1.17 13.00
C VAL A 10 -39.39 0.71 14.44
N LYS A 11 -40.28 1.02 15.40
CA LYS A 11 -40.15 0.56 16.79
C LYS A 11 -40.16 -0.97 16.89
N GLU A 12 -41.03 -1.64 16.13
CA GLU A 12 -41.11 -3.11 16.06
C GLU A 12 -39.85 -3.74 15.45
N ALA A 13 -39.35 -3.19 14.34
CA ALA A 13 -38.14 -3.66 13.68
C ALA A 13 -36.91 -3.49 14.58
N LEU A 14 -36.80 -2.38 15.32
CA LEU A 14 -35.72 -2.17 16.28
C LEU A 14 -35.80 -3.16 17.46
N ASN A 15 -36.99 -3.36 18.00
CA ASN A 15 -37.21 -4.36 19.05
C ASN A 15 -36.83 -5.77 18.57
N ALA A 16 -37.15 -6.11 17.31
CA ALA A 16 -36.74 -7.37 16.71
C ALA A 16 -35.21 -7.46 16.54
N LEU A 17 -34.54 -6.40 16.09
CA LEU A 17 -33.09 -6.37 15.89
C LEU A 17 -32.33 -6.59 17.21
N TYR A 18 -32.74 -5.93 18.29
CA TYR A 18 -32.01 -5.95 19.57
C TYR A 18 -32.40 -7.09 20.50
N HIS A 19 -33.64 -7.58 20.44
CA HIS A 19 -34.16 -8.49 21.47
C HIS A 19 -34.70 -9.83 20.94
N HIS A 20 -34.81 -10.02 19.62
CA HIS A 20 -35.31 -11.29 19.09
C HIS A 20 -34.25 -12.41 19.19
N PRO A 21 -34.60 -13.62 19.66
CA PRO A 21 -33.64 -14.71 19.88
C PRO A 21 -33.16 -15.39 18.58
N ASP A 22 -33.88 -15.21 17.47
CA ASP A 22 -33.56 -15.78 16.16
C ASP A 22 -32.74 -14.81 15.29
N ASP A 23 -31.54 -15.23 14.89
CA ASP A 23 -30.59 -14.50 14.04
C ASP A 23 -31.16 -14.18 12.65
N ALA A 24 -31.99 -15.05 12.08
CA ALA A 24 -32.60 -14.81 10.77
C ALA A 24 -33.55 -13.60 10.81
N VAL A 25 -34.33 -13.49 11.89
CA VAL A 25 -35.25 -12.36 12.12
C VAL A 25 -34.46 -11.08 12.40
N ARG A 26 -33.37 -11.15 13.17
CA ARG A 26 -32.48 -9.99 13.39
C ARG A 26 -31.87 -9.47 12.09
N MET A 27 -31.38 -10.36 11.23
CA MET A 27 -30.86 -9.99 9.91
C MET A 27 -31.95 -9.42 8.98
N GLN A 28 -33.18 -9.93 9.05
CA GLN A 28 -34.29 -9.40 8.26
C GLN A 28 -34.68 -7.99 8.74
N ALA A 29 -34.73 -7.78 10.06
CA ALA A 29 -34.99 -6.47 10.65
C ALA A 29 -33.90 -5.46 10.30
N ASP A 30 -32.62 -5.83 10.40
CA ASP A 30 -31.48 -4.99 9.97
C ASP A 30 -31.58 -4.59 8.50
N ARG A 31 -31.83 -5.56 7.60
CA ARG A 31 -32.00 -5.28 6.17
C ARG A 31 -33.15 -4.33 5.90
N TRP A 32 -34.28 -4.51 6.59
CA TRP A 32 -35.43 -3.62 6.44
C TRP A 32 -35.11 -2.21 6.95
N LEU A 33 -34.44 -2.08 8.10
CA LEU A 33 -34.03 -0.78 8.65
C LEU A 33 -33.03 -0.05 7.73
N GLN A 34 -32.09 -0.78 7.11
CA GLN A 34 -31.16 -0.23 6.12
C GLN A 34 -31.88 0.27 4.87
N GLU A 35 -32.91 -0.44 4.40
CA GLU A 35 -33.71 0.01 3.26
C GLU A 35 -34.59 1.19 3.64
N PHE A 36 -35.18 1.19 4.84
CA PHE A 36 -35.92 2.31 5.39
C PHE A 36 -35.06 3.59 5.43
N GLN A 37 -33.80 3.51 5.87
CA GLN A 37 -32.87 4.64 5.90
C GLN A 37 -32.63 5.29 4.53
N ARG A 38 -32.92 4.60 3.41
CA ARG A 38 -32.81 5.15 2.05
C ARG A 38 -34.10 5.83 1.58
N THR A 39 -35.22 5.61 2.25
CA THR A 39 -36.52 6.19 1.87
C THR A 39 -36.63 7.67 2.23
N ILE A 40 -37.52 8.40 1.54
CA ILE A 40 -37.82 9.81 1.84
C ILE A 40 -38.54 9.94 3.19
N ASP A 41 -39.37 8.95 3.56
CA ASP A 41 -40.14 8.96 4.82
C ASP A 41 -39.23 8.95 6.07
N ALA A 42 -37.99 8.49 5.94
CA ALA A 42 -37.02 8.44 7.02
C ALA A 42 -36.75 9.80 7.67
N TRP A 43 -36.81 10.89 6.90
CA TRP A 43 -36.64 12.25 7.42
C TRP A 43 -37.67 12.58 8.50
N GLN A 44 -38.95 12.42 8.18
CA GLN A 44 -40.05 12.79 9.07
C GLN A 44 -40.19 11.79 10.21
N VAL A 45 -40.05 10.50 9.94
CA VAL A 45 -40.23 9.45 10.96
C VAL A 45 -39.13 9.51 12.01
N ALA A 46 -37.86 9.69 11.61
CA ALA A 46 -36.77 9.82 12.57
C ALA A 46 -36.90 11.08 13.43
N ASP A 47 -37.28 12.23 12.84
CA ASP A 47 -37.48 13.47 13.58
C ASP A 47 -38.63 13.38 14.60
N ASN A 48 -39.77 12.80 14.20
CA ASN A 48 -40.92 12.59 15.09
C ASN A 48 -40.56 11.68 16.27
N LEU A 49 -39.86 10.58 16.02
CA LEU A 49 -39.46 9.62 17.05
C LEU A 49 -38.45 10.21 18.05
N LEU A 50 -37.63 11.18 17.63
CA LEU A 50 -36.73 11.91 18.53
C LEU A 50 -37.48 12.93 19.40
N HIS A 51 -38.57 13.52 18.90
CA HIS A 51 -39.43 14.42 19.66
C HIS A 51 -40.36 13.67 20.64
N ASP A 52 -40.73 12.42 20.33
CA ASP A 52 -41.56 11.57 21.16
C ASP A 52 -40.89 11.27 22.53
N PRO A 53 -41.53 11.62 23.68
CA PRO A 53 -41.00 11.31 25.01
C PRO A 53 -41.09 9.82 25.37
N SER A 54 -41.88 9.02 24.63
CA SER A 54 -42.05 7.58 24.86
C SER A 54 -40.98 6.71 24.17
N SER A 55 -40.08 7.32 23.39
CA SER A 55 -39.02 6.60 22.67
C SER A 55 -37.94 6.05 23.61
N ASN A 56 -37.59 4.77 23.45
CA ASN A 56 -36.51 4.13 24.17
C ASN A 56 -35.13 4.55 23.61
N LEU A 57 -34.04 4.21 24.34
CA LEU A 57 -32.68 4.59 23.96
C LEU A 57 -32.27 4.08 22.56
N GLU A 58 -32.65 2.85 22.21
CA GLU A 58 -32.34 2.24 20.90
C GLU A 58 -32.99 3.02 19.75
N THR A 59 -34.26 3.41 19.92
CA THR A 59 -34.98 4.26 18.95
C THR A 59 -34.30 5.61 18.82
N LEU A 60 -33.89 6.23 19.92
CA LEU A 60 -33.19 7.52 19.89
C LEU A 60 -31.83 7.44 19.18
N ILE A 61 -31.06 6.37 19.42
CA ILE A 61 -29.77 6.15 18.75
C ILE A 61 -29.97 5.92 17.25
N PHE A 62 -30.89 5.03 16.86
CA PHE A 62 -31.16 4.73 15.46
C PHE A 62 -31.67 5.96 14.69
N CYS A 63 -32.63 6.71 15.25
CA CYS A 63 -33.21 7.86 14.58
C CYS A 63 -32.21 9.02 14.45
N SER A 64 -31.40 9.27 15.48
CA SER A 64 -30.35 10.31 15.41
C SER A 64 -29.26 9.96 14.40
N GLN A 65 -28.83 8.69 14.31
CA GLN A 65 -27.92 8.22 13.27
C GLN A 65 -28.52 8.32 11.87
N THR A 66 -29.81 8.00 11.73
CA THR A 66 -30.55 8.07 10.47
C THR A 66 -30.62 9.51 9.98
N LEU A 67 -31.01 10.47 10.83
CA LEU A 67 -31.01 11.89 10.47
C LEU A 67 -29.62 12.39 10.07
N ARG A 68 -28.57 12.04 10.84
CA ARG A 68 -27.19 12.39 10.46
C ARG A 68 -26.84 11.86 9.07
N SER A 69 -27.11 10.57 8.81
CA SER A 69 -26.80 9.95 7.51
C SER A 69 -27.59 10.60 6.37
N LYS A 70 -28.87 10.88 6.59
CA LYS A 70 -29.74 11.57 5.64
C LYS A 70 -29.22 12.98 5.30
N VAL A 71 -28.81 13.76 6.30
CA VAL A 71 -28.18 15.07 6.08
C VAL A 71 -26.85 14.94 5.33
N GLN A 72 -26.02 13.94 5.67
CA GLN A 72 -24.72 13.77 5.02
C GLN A 72 -24.82 13.31 3.55
N ARG A 73 -25.80 12.48 3.20
CA ARG A 73 -25.85 11.80 1.89
C ARG A 73 -26.97 12.27 0.98
N ASP A 74 -28.13 12.55 1.56
CA ASP A 74 -29.39 12.66 0.84
C ASP A 74 -30.00 14.07 0.97
N PHE A 75 -29.18 15.08 1.30
CA PHE A 75 -29.64 16.46 1.48
C PHE A 75 -30.38 17.01 0.24
N GLU A 76 -30.02 16.55 -0.96
CA GLU A 76 -30.68 16.95 -2.21
C GLU A 76 -32.13 16.45 -2.33
N GLU A 77 -32.59 15.51 -1.48
CA GLU A 77 -34.00 15.10 -1.39
C GLU A 77 -34.90 16.20 -0.82
N LEU A 78 -34.33 17.14 -0.05
CA LEU A 78 -35.09 18.19 0.63
C LEU A 78 -35.37 19.40 -0.28
N PRO A 79 -36.58 19.99 -0.21
CA PRO A 79 -36.86 21.28 -0.83
C PRO A 79 -35.90 22.37 -0.34
N SER A 80 -35.59 23.36 -1.19
CA SER A 80 -34.62 24.44 -0.88
C SER A 80 -34.94 25.26 0.36
N GLU A 81 -36.20 25.29 0.83
CA GLU A 81 -36.62 26.00 2.05
C GLU A 81 -36.69 25.10 3.30
N ALA A 82 -36.62 23.77 3.13
CA ALA A 82 -36.83 22.81 4.22
C ALA A 82 -35.65 22.74 5.20
N PHE A 83 -34.49 23.34 4.86
CA PHE A 83 -33.35 23.40 5.77
C PHE A 83 -33.63 24.26 7.01
N ARG A 84 -34.47 25.31 6.94
CA ARG A 84 -34.76 26.18 8.10
C ARG A 84 -35.57 25.43 9.16
N PRO A 85 -36.71 24.79 8.82
CA PRO A 85 -37.43 23.93 9.76
C PRO A 85 -36.58 22.79 10.31
N LEU A 86 -35.75 22.17 9.47
CA LEU A 86 -34.84 21.09 9.90
C LEU A 86 -33.81 21.60 10.92
N ARG A 87 -33.19 22.75 10.68
CA ARG A 87 -32.25 23.40 11.61
C ARG A 87 -32.93 23.69 12.94
N ASP A 88 -34.13 24.26 12.92
CA ASP A 88 -34.88 24.62 14.12
C ASP A 88 -35.28 23.36 14.91
N SER A 89 -35.68 22.30 14.21
CA SER A 89 -35.96 20.98 14.78
C SER A 89 -34.73 20.37 15.46
N LEU A 90 -33.59 20.31 14.75
CA LEU A 90 -32.34 19.80 15.29
C LEU A 90 -31.84 20.62 16.50
N ASN A 91 -32.00 21.94 16.49
CA ASN A 91 -31.68 22.80 17.63
C ASN A 91 -32.59 22.52 18.83
N SER A 92 -33.89 22.33 18.59
CA SER A 92 -34.85 21.91 19.63
C SER A 92 -34.45 20.57 20.25
N LEU A 93 -34.06 19.59 19.42
CA LEU A 93 -33.56 18.30 19.87
C LEU A 93 -32.25 18.42 20.66
N LEU A 94 -31.31 19.24 20.19
CA LEU A 94 -30.04 19.47 20.89
C LEU A 94 -30.27 20.06 22.28
N LYS A 95 -31.19 21.04 22.40
CA LYS A 95 -31.63 21.62 23.67
C LYS A 95 -32.36 20.61 24.55
N LYS A 96 -33.24 19.77 23.98
CA LYS A 96 -33.97 18.71 24.70
C LYS A 96 -33.01 17.68 25.30
N PHE A 97 -31.99 17.28 24.55
CA PHE A 97 -31.03 16.25 24.95
C PHE A 97 -29.79 16.82 25.65
N HIS A 98 -29.83 18.03 26.22
CA HIS A 98 -28.67 18.61 26.86
C HIS A 98 -28.14 17.79 28.06
N GLN A 99 -29.06 17.23 28.85
CA GLN A 99 -28.81 16.21 29.89
C GLN A 99 -29.13 14.78 29.42
N GLY A 100 -29.35 14.60 28.10
CA GLY A 100 -29.69 13.32 27.50
C GLY A 100 -28.48 12.40 27.29
N PRO A 101 -28.69 11.22 26.67
CA PRO A 101 -27.61 10.29 26.37
C PRO A 101 -26.55 10.93 25.47
N PRO A 102 -25.25 10.94 25.85
CA PRO A 102 -24.19 11.57 25.06
C PRO A 102 -24.17 11.10 23.60
N LYS A 103 -24.34 9.79 23.37
CA LYS A 103 -24.38 9.22 22.01
C LYS A 103 -25.41 9.90 21.10
N VAL A 104 -26.61 10.17 21.61
CA VAL A 104 -27.68 10.81 20.83
C VAL A 104 -27.34 12.28 20.58
N ARG A 105 -26.82 12.96 21.60
CA ARG A 105 -26.39 14.36 21.51
C ARG A 105 -25.28 14.55 20.47
N THR A 106 -24.27 13.67 20.45
CA THR A 106 -23.20 13.68 19.42
C THR A 106 -23.76 13.52 18.01
N GLN A 107 -24.70 12.58 17.80
CA GLN A 107 -25.30 12.38 16.48
C GLN A 107 -26.07 13.62 16.00
N ILE A 108 -26.80 14.28 16.89
CA ILE A 108 -27.53 15.52 16.58
C ILE A 108 -26.54 16.66 16.27
N SER A 109 -25.48 16.80 17.06
CA SER A 109 -24.41 17.78 16.79
C SER A 109 -23.76 17.56 15.42
N LEU A 110 -23.46 16.31 15.06
CA LEU A 110 -22.94 15.97 13.72
C LEU A 110 -23.95 16.25 12.61
N ALA A 111 -25.24 16.01 12.84
CA ALA A 111 -26.29 16.32 11.87
C ALA A 111 -26.40 17.84 11.63
N ILE A 112 -26.33 18.66 12.69
CA ILE A 112 -26.33 20.14 12.57
C ILE A 112 -25.07 20.61 11.85
N ALA A 113 -23.90 20.07 12.19
CA ALA A 113 -22.64 20.41 11.54
C ALA A 113 -22.65 20.03 10.05
N ALA A 114 -23.14 18.84 9.70
CA ALA A 114 -23.32 18.42 8.30
C ALA A 114 -24.30 19.34 7.56
N LEU A 115 -25.42 19.74 8.19
CA LEU A 115 -26.38 20.68 7.61
C LEU A 115 -25.72 22.04 7.32
N ALA A 116 -24.87 22.53 8.21
CA ALA A 116 -24.12 23.77 8.03
C ALA A 116 -23.14 23.73 6.85
N VAL A 117 -22.60 22.55 6.52
CA VAL A 117 -21.78 22.37 5.30
C VAL A 117 -22.61 22.62 4.05
N HIS A 118 -23.89 22.24 4.03
CA HIS A 118 -24.76 22.41 2.86
C HIS A 118 -25.29 23.85 2.70
N VAL A 119 -25.57 24.54 3.79
CA VAL A 119 -26.27 25.84 3.81
C VAL A 119 -25.29 27.01 3.84
N SER A 120 -25.54 28.08 3.09
CA SER A 120 -24.66 29.26 3.06
C SER A 120 -24.70 30.09 4.36
N ILE A 121 -23.70 30.96 4.57
CA ILE A 121 -23.67 31.85 5.74
C ILE A 121 -24.87 32.81 5.77
N GLU A 122 -25.31 33.30 4.60
CA GLU A 122 -26.44 34.22 4.44
C GLU A 122 -27.76 33.53 4.76
N ASP A 123 -27.91 32.27 4.33
CA ASP A 123 -29.11 31.47 4.55
C ASP A 123 -29.24 30.99 6.00
N TRP A 124 -28.11 30.76 6.68
CA TRP A 124 -28.08 30.34 8.08
C TRP A 124 -28.51 31.45 9.05
N GLY A 125 -28.25 32.72 8.74
CA GLY A 125 -28.57 33.88 9.58
C GLY A 125 -27.35 34.74 9.93
N ASP A 126 -27.60 35.93 10.51
CA ASP A 126 -26.63 37.01 10.70
C ASP A 126 -25.32 36.53 11.38
N GLY A 127 -24.31 36.24 10.54
CA GLY A 127 -22.97 35.85 10.98
C GLY A 127 -22.65 34.34 10.95
N GLY A 128 -23.54 33.48 10.46
CA GLY A 128 -23.28 32.05 10.31
C GLY A 128 -23.40 31.22 11.60
N ILE A 129 -23.09 29.92 11.50
CA ILE A 129 -23.30 28.97 12.59
C ILE A 129 -22.57 29.32 13.89
N VAL A 130 -21.36 29.89 13.82
CA VAL A 130 -20.57 30.21 15.03
C VAL A 130 -21.15 31.41 15.78
N ASN A 131 -21.60 32.45 15.06
CA ASN A 131 -22.26 33.59 15.70
C ASN A 131 -23.66 33.21 16.21
N TRP A 132 -24.39 32.40 15.45
CA TRP A 132 -25.63 31.80 15.91
C TRP A 132 -25.44 30.97 17.21
N LEU A 133 -24.39 30.16 17.28
CA LEU A 133 -24.02 29.42 18.49
C LEU A 133 -23.73 30.34 19.66
N LYS A 134 -23.00 31.44 19.43
CA LYS A 134 -22.72 32.46 20.45
C LYS A 134 -24.01 33.04 21.04
N GLU A 135 -24.98 33.39 20.21
CA GLU A 135 -26.27 33.91 20.65
C GLU A 135 -27.06 32.87 21.45
N GLU A 136 -27.10 31.63 20.97
CA GLU A 136 -27.78 30.52 21.64
C GLU A 136 -27.16 30.21 23.02
N MET A 137 -25.83 30.15 23.11
CA MET A 137 -25.10 29.95 24.37
C MET A 137 -25.37 31.07 25.39
N ASN A 138 -25.48 32.32 24.92
CA ASN A 138 -25.83 33.45 25.78
C ASN A 138 -27.29 33.40 26.26
N SER A 139 -28.20 32.91 25.40
CA SER A 139 -29.62 32.83 25.71
C SER A 139 -29.99 31.69 26.66
N ARG A 140 -29.26 30.56 26.60
CA ARG A 140 -29.52 29.35 27.40
C ARG A 140 -28.23 28.76 27.97
N PRO A 141 -27.71 29.31 29.08
CA PRO A 141 -26.49 28.84 29.73
C PRO A 141 -26.55 27.36 30.15
N GLU A 142 -27.74 26.85 30.49
CA GLU A 142 -27.94 25.45 30.88
C GLU A 142 -27.65 24.43 29.76
N CYS A 143 -27.64 24.87 28.49
CA CYS A 143 -27.39 24.05 27.31
C CYS A 143 -25.93 24.14 26.81
N ILE A 144 -25.06 24.89 27.49
CA ILE A 144 -23.65 25.11 27.10
C ILE A 144 -22.91 23.80 26.76
N PRO A 145 -23.01 22.69 27.52
CA PRO A 145 -22.31 21.45 27.18
C PRO A 145 -22.68 20.90 25.80
N SER A 146 -23.94 21.07 25.38
CA SER A 146 -24.42 20.59 24.06
C SER A 146 -23.91 21.46 22.93
N PHE A 147 -23.88 22.78 23.16
CA PHE A 147 -23.34 23.72 22.19
C PHE A 147 -21.81 23.62 22.07
N LEU A 148 -21.10 23.30 23.16
CA LEU A 148 -19.66 22.99 23.12
C LEU A 148 -19.38 21.74 22.30
N GLU A 149 -20.21 20.70 22.41
CA GLU A 149 -20.09 19.50 21.58
C GLU A 149 -20.33 19.80 20.10
N LEU A 150 -21.33 20.63 19.77
CA LEU A 150 -21.51 21.13 18.40
C LEU A 150 -20.30 21.96 17.94
N LEU A 151 -19.77 22.82 18.79
CA LEU A 151 -18.58 23.61 18.50
C LEU A 151 -17.35 22.72 18.24
N LYS A 152 -17.19 21.60 18.95
CA LYS A 152 -16.11 20.62 18.76
C LYS A 152 -16.17 19.94 17.38
N VAL A 153 -17.35 19.48 16.95
CA VAL A 153 -17.49 18.67 15.72
C VAL A 153 -17.51 19.50 14.43
N LEU A 154 -17.75 20.82 14.53
CA LEU A 154 -17.86 21.70 13.35
C LEU A 154 -16.61 21.70 12.46
N PRO A 155 -15.38 21.90 13.00
CA PRO A 155 -14.17 21.78 12.19
C PRO A 155 -13.96 20.38 11.60
N GLU A 156 -14.34 19.32 12.32
CA GLU A 156 -14.17 17.94 11.87
C GLU A 156 -15.02 17.64 10.62
N GLU A 157 -16.26 18.12 10.59
CA GLU A 157 -17.17 17.93 9.46
C GLU A 157 -16.76 18.74 8.21
N ALA A 158 -16.01 19.84 8.37
CA ALA A 158 -15.48 20.59 7.22
C ALA A 158 -14.55 19.72 6.33
N PHE A 159 -13.84 18.77 6.94
CA PHE A 159 -12.92 17.85 6.26
C PHE A 159 -13.51 16.46 5.98
N ASN A 160 -14.75 16.19 6.38
CA ASN A 160 -15.39 14.88 6.22
C ASN A 160 -15.94 14.66 4.80
N TYR A 161 -15.25 13.89 3.96
CA TYR A 161 -15.66 13.61 2.56
C TYR A 161 -16.91 12.72 2.43
N ARG A 162 -17.45 12.19 3.53
CA ARG A 162 -18.74 11.48 3.52
C ARG A 162 -19.93 12.40 3.27
N ILE A 163 -19.79 13.70 3.56
CA ILE A 163 -20.81 14.69 3.24
C ILE A 163 -20.83 14.94 1.73
N SER A 164 -21.97 14.67 1.09
CA SER A 164 -22.22 14.83 -0.33
C SER A 164 -22.47 16.31 -0.70
N ALA A 165 -21.57 17.19 -0.26
CA ALA A 165 -21.59 18.61 -0.59
C ALA A 165 -20.68 18.90 -1.79
N ARG A 166 -21.12 19.82 -2.65
CA ARG A 166 -20.32 20.28 -3.80
C ARG A 166 -18.95 20.80 -3.35
N PRO A 167 -17.84 20.48 -4.04
CA PRO A 167 -16.50 20.90 -3.64
C PRO A 167 -16.35 22.42 -3.41
N GLU A 168 -16.99 23.23 -4.24
CA GLU A 168 -17.01 24.69 -4.08
C GLU A 168 -17.70 25.16 -2.80
N ARG A 169 -18.80 24.49 -2.40
CA ARG A 169 -19.49 24.81 -1.14
C ARG A 169 -18.63 24.46 0.05
N ARG A 170 -17.99 23.29 0.04
CA ARG A 170 -17.07 22.85 1.11
C ARG A 170 -15.89 23.79 1.30
N ARG A 171 -15.24 24.22 0.19
CA ARG A 171 -14.16 25.24 0.25
C ARG A 171 -14.65 26.57 0.81
N ARG A 172 -15.90 26.96 0.51
CA ARG A 172 -16.52 28.16 1.11
C ARG A 172 -16.75 27.97 2.61
N PHE A 173 -17.25 26.82 3.03
CA PHE A 173 -17.47 26.49 4.44
C PHE A 173 -16.17 26.49 5.26
N GLU A 174 -15.08 25.92 4.72
CA GLU A 174 -13.74 25.98 5.33
C GLU A 174 -13.30 27.44 5.54
N LYS A 175 -13.49 28.31 4.55
CA LYS A 175 -13.17 29.74 4.66
C LYS A 175 -14.05 30.47 5.68
N GLU A 176 -15.35 30.15 5.70
CA GLU A 176 -16.31 30.70 6.68
C GLU A 176 -15.88 30.34 8.11
N LEU A 177 -15.58 29.06 8.38
CA LEU A 177 -15.10 28.64 9.70
C LEU A 177 -13.73 29.25 10.05
N ALA A 178 -12.80 29.32 9.10
CA ALA A 178 -11.50 29.95 9.31
C ALA A 178 -11.62 31.44 9.71
N SER A 179 -12.61 32.15 9.15
CA SER A 179 -12.90 33.54 9.54
C SER A 179 -13.55 33.68 10.93
N ALA A 180 -14.20 32.62 11.41
CA ALA A 180 -14.89 32.60 12.70
C ALA A 180 -14.03 32.06 13.86
N VAL A 181 -12.76 31.69 13.62
CA VAL A 181 -11.88 31.10 14.64
C VAL A 181 -11.73 32.00 15.87
N GLU A 182 -11.54 33.31 15.70
CA GLU A 182 -11.40 34.22 16.84
C GLU A 182 -12.65 34.25 17.74
N VAL A 183 -13.84 34.17 17.12
CA VAL A 183 -15.11 34.10 17.85
C VAL A 183 -15.21 32.76 18.61
N ALA A 184 -14.86 31.65 17.96
CA ALA A 184 -14.84 30.33 18.58
C ALA A 184 -13.85 30.26 19.76
N LEU A 185 -12.64 30.78 19.61
CA LEU A 185 -11.65 30.86 20.70
C LEU A 185 -12.14 31.74 21.86
N GLY A 186 -12.85 32.84 21.56
CA GLY A 186 -13.50 33.67 22.57
C GLY A 186 -14.56 32.91 23.38
N LEU A 187 -15.41 32.13 22.71
CA LEU A 187 -16.41 31.27 23.36
C LEU A 187 -15.76 30.20 24.25
N LEU A 188 -14.74 29.52 23.73
CA LEU A 188 -13.99 28.51 24.48
C LEU A 188 -13.31 29.12 25.72
N THR A 189 -12.72 30.31 25.58
CA THR A 189 -12.10 31.04 26.70
C THR A 189 -13.11 31.41 27.78
N ALA A 190 -14.34 31.82 27.39
CA ALA A 190 -15.39 32.11 28.35
C ALA A 190 -15.81 30.85 29.15
N CYS A 191 -15.80 29.69 28.50
CA CYS A 191 -16.15 28.40 29.10
C CYS A 191 -15.06 27.82 30.02
N LEU A 192 -13.81 28.26 29.90
CA LEU A 192 -12.70 27.82 30.79
C LEU A 192 -12.95 28.08 32.28
N ASN A 193 -13.79 29.06 32.61
CA ASN A 193 -14.12 29.41 33.99
C ASN A 193 -14.88 28.29 34.73
N ALA A 194 -15.54 27.39 33.99
CA ALA A 194 -16.21 26.22 34.54
C ALA A 194 -15.25 25.02 34.58
N SER A 195 -14.87 24.56 35.77
CA SER A 195 -13.93 23.44 35.94
C SER A 195 -14.41 22.14 35.28
N GLU A 196 -15.73 21.89 35.29
CA GLU A 196 -16.35 20.68 34.74
C GLU A 196 -16.31 20.61 33.21
N LEU A 197 -16.08 21.74 32.52
CA LEU A 197 -16.08 21.83 31.06
C LEU A 197 -14.67 21.90 30.46
N LYS A 198 -13.62 21.93 31.29
CA LYS A 198 -12.24 22.15 30.84
C LYS A 198 -11.79 21.11 29.80
N GLU A 199 -12.13 19.85 30.00
CA GLU A 199 -11.81 18.77 29.06
C GLU A 199 -12.46 19.00 27.69
N GLN A 200 -13.78 19.21 27.63
CA GLN A 200 -14.52 19.50 26.40
C GLN A 200 -14.02 20.77 25.70
N VAL A 201 -13.62 21.78 26.48
CA VAL A 201 -13.04 23.03 25.96
C VAL A 201 -11.68 22.78 25.30
N LEU A 202 -10.83 21.95 25.90
CA LEU A 202 -9.53 21.57 25.32
C LEU A 202 -9.70 20.72 24.06
N GLU A 203 -10.59 19.74 24.06
CA GLU A 203 -10.90 18.94 22.88
C GLU A 203 -11.43 19.78 21.71
N ALA A 204 -12.38 20.69 22.01
CA ALA A 204 -12.87 21.63 21.01
C ALA A 204 -11.73 22.53 20.52
N PHE A 205 -10.89 23.06 21.42
CA PHE A 205 -9.74 23.88 21.03
C PHE A 205 -8.80 23.14 20.06
N ALA A 206 -8.49 21.86 20.32
CA ALA A 206 -7.69 21.03 19.41
C ALA A 206 -8.31 20.92 18.01
N SER A 207 -9.63 20.70 17.92
CA SER A 207 -10.36 20.64 16.65
C SER A 207 -10.29 21.96 15.86
N TRP A 208 -10.43 23.11 16.55
CA TRP A 208 -10.36 24.44 15.94
C TRP A 208 -8.95 24.85 15.51
N LEU A 209 -7.90 24.33 16.14
CA LEU A 209 -6.50 24.60 15.75
C LEU A 209 -6.22 24.16 14.30
N ARG A 210 -6.88 23.10 13.81
CA ARG A 210 -6.75 22.61 12.42
C ARG A 210 -7.18 23.62 11.35
N LEU A 211 -8.10 24.53 11.68
CA LEU A 211 -8.60 25.56 10.78
C LEU A 211 -7.86 26.89 10.89
N ARG A 212 -6.82 26.97 11.73
CA ARG A 212 -6.11 28.21 12.02
C ARG A 212 -5.24 28.64 10.84
N ARG A 213 -5.84 29.39 9.92
CA ARG A 213 -5.11 30.23 8.96
C ARG A 213 -5.24 31.68 9.40
N GLY A 214 -4.16 32.29 9.90
CA GLY A 214 -4.07 33.74 10.09
C GLY A 214 -3.90 34.27 11.52
N ILE A 215 -4.03 33.45 12.57
CA ILE A 215 -3.70 33.91 13.94
C ILE A 215 -2.18 33.90 14.11
N SER A 216 -1.60 34.98 14.66
CA SER A 216 -0.16 35.08 14.93
C SER A 216 0.29 34.06 15.99
N PRO A 217 1.45 33.37 15.80
CA PRO A 217 2.02 32.46 16.82
C PRO A 217 2.28 33.14 18.17
N SER A 218 2.63 34.43 18.17
CA SER A 218 2.82 35.21 19.42
C SER A 218 1.52 35.38 20.22
N VAL A 219 0.39 35.50 19.55
CA VAL A 219 -0.93 35.62 20.18
C VAL A 219 -1.32 34.27 20.79
N LEU A 220 -1.07 33.16 20.10
CA LEU A 220 -1.33 31.84 20.68
C LEU A 220 -0.43 31.52 21.88
N ALA A 221 0.87 31.86 21.81
CA ALA A 221 1.82 31.56 22.88
C ALA A 221 1.38 32.17 24.24
N SER A 222 0.67 33.30 24.20
CA SER A 222 0.13 34.00 25.37
C SER A 222 -1.36 33.74 25.63
N HIS A 223 -2.01 32.91 24.82
CA HIS A 223 -3.45 32.69 24.89
C HIS A 223 -3.85 31.85 26.11
N PRO A 224 -4.92 32.20 26.86
CA PRO A 224 -5.35 31.45 28.05
C PRO A 224 -5.60 29.96 27.82
N LEU A 225 -6.17 29.58 26.67
CA LEU A 225 -6.37 28.17 26.28
C LEU A 225 -5.04 27.40 26.18
N VAL A 226 -4.00 28.01 25.61
CA VAL A 226 -2.67 27.40 25.47
C VAL A 226 -1.99 27.27 26.83
N LEU A 227 -2.03 28.31 27.65
CA LEU A 227 -1.47 28.27 29.01
C LEU A 227 -2.19 27.23 29.89
N THR A 228 -3.52 27.09 29.72
CA THR A 228 -4.30 26.07 30.42
C THR A 228 -3.93 24.66 29.95
N ALA A 229 -3.77 24.43 28.65
CA ALA A 229 -3.30 23.14 28.13
C ALA A 229 -1.90 22.77 28.67
N LEU A 230 -0.94 23.71 28.61
CA LEU A 230 0.44 23.49 29.08
C LEU A 230 0.53 23.19 30.58
N SER A 231 -0.34 23.79 31.40
CA SER A 231 -0.42 23.51 32.83
C SER A 231 -1.18 22.23 33.15
N SER A 232 -2.12 21.83 32.29
CA SER A 232 -2.95 20.62 32.46
C SER A 232 -2.22 19.32 32.09
N LEU A 233 -1.06 19.39 31.43
CA LEU A 233 -0.21 18.22 31.13
C LEU A 233 0.18 17.39 32.36
N SER A 234 0.23 18.00 33.53
CA SER A 234 0.58 17.32 34.79
C SER A 234 -0.65 16.85 35.57
N SER A 235 -1.86 16.97 35.01
CA SER A 235 -3.12 16.56 35.63
C SER A 235 -3.52 15.16 35.17
N GLU A 236 -3.96 14.30 36.08
CA GLU A 236 -4.46 12.95 35.74
C GLU A 236 -5.75 12.96 34.92
N ILE A 237 -6.58 14.01 35.05
CA ILE A 237 -7.91 14.06 34.40
C ILE A 237 -7.85 14.76 33.04
N LEU A 238 -6.99 15.78 32.91
CA LEU A 238 -6.95 16.64 31.73
C LEU A 238 -5.76 16.33 30.79
N SER A 239 -4.93 15.34 31.12
CA SER A 239 -3.70 15.00 30.38
C SER A 239 -3.98 14.70 28.91
N GLU A 240 -4.94 13.81 28.61
CA GLU A 240 -5.23 13.38 27.23
C GLU A 240 -5.69 14.55 26.34
N ALA A 241 -6.66 15.34 26.83
CA ALA A 241 -7.13 16.52 26.11
C ALA A 241 -6.01 17.56 25.93
N ALA A 242 -5.14 17.74 26.93
CA ALA A 242 -3.97 18.63 26.84
C ALA A 242 -2.92 18.13 25.84
N VAL A 243 -2.66 16.82 25.80
CA VAL A 243 -1.77 16.17 24.83
C VAL A 243 -2.25 16.42 23.40
N ASN A 244 -3.55 16.22 23.14
CA ASN A 244 -4.14 16.49 21.82
C ASN A 244 -4.00 17.96 21.40
N VAL A 245 -4.24 18.91 22.32
CA VAL A 245 -4.01 20.33 22.04
C VAL A 245 -2.56 20.62 21.72
N ILE A 246 -1.62 20.07 22.49
CA ILE A 246 -0.20 20.37 22.33
C ILE A 246 0.36 19.74 21.05
N SER A 247 -0.07 18.53 20.71
CA SER A 247 0.22 17.89 19.41
C SER A 247 -0.21 18.79 18.24
N GLU A 248 -1.45 19.29 18.26
CA GLU A 248 -1.94 20.22 17.22
C GLU A 248 -1.18 21.56 17.23
N LEU A 249 -0.77 22.08 18.39
CA LEU A 249 0.06 23.30 18.49
C LEU A 249 1.46 23.10 17.92
N ILE A 250 2.07 21.93 18.14
CA ILE A 250 3.36 21.55 17.55
C ILE A 250 3.23 21.57 16.02
N HIS A 251 2.23 20.89 15.46
CA HIS A 251 1.97 20.90 14.02
C HIS A 251 1.69 22.32 13.49
N CYS A 252 0.90 23.12 14.22
CA CYS A 252 0.63 24.53 13.86
C CYS A 252 1.90 25.36 13.71
N SER A 253 2.91 25.11 14.55
CA SER A 253 4.16 25.87 14.51
C SER A 253 5.13 25.40 13.43
N ALA A 254 4.91 24.21 12.84
CA ALA A 254 5.73 23.67 11.76
C ALA A 254 5.20 23.99 10.35
N VAL A 255 3.88 24.18 10.17
CA VAL A 255 3.21 24.40 8.85
C VAL A 255 3.51 25.78 8.22
N GLY A 256 4.31 26.63 8.86
CA GLY A 256 4.74 27.90 8.27
C GLY A 256 5.69 27.67 7.10
N ASN A 257 5.33 28.15 5.90
CA ASN A 257 6.23 28.19 4.73
C ASN A 257 7.65 28.59 5.16
N SER A 258 8.62 27.86 4.63
CA SER A 258 10.02 27.70 5.03
C SER A 258 10.89 28.97 5.18
N SER A 259 10.31 30.17 5.15
CA SER A 259 11.03 31.44 5.17
C SER A 259 11.03 32.19 6.51
N ASP A 260 10.26 31.79 7.53
CA ASP A 260 10.26 32.55 8.79
C ASP A 260 10.05 31.72 10.06
N VAL A 261 11.01 30.83 10.34
CA VAL A 261 11.18 30.17 11.67
C VAL A 261 11.11 31.22 12.79
N SER A 262 11.62 32.43 12.54
CA SER A 262 11.61 33.56 13.48
C SER A 262 10.21 33.92 14.01
N VAL A 263 9.18 33.78 13.17
CA VAL A 263 7.79 34.12 13.50
C VAL A 263 7.15 33.07 14.41
N GLN A 264 7.61 31.82 14.32
CA GLN A 264 7.10 30.68 15.11
C GLN A 264 7.83 30.49 16.44
N MET A 265 9.04 31.04 16.58
CA MET A 265 9.89 30.90 17.78
C MET A 265 9.17 31.20 19.10
N PRO A 266 8.33 32.24 19.24
CA PRO A 266 7.63 32.49 20.52
C PRO A 266 6.75 31.33 20.98
N LEU A 267 6.11 30.63 20.05
CA LEU A 267 5.27 29.47 20.35
C LEU A 267 6.12 28.22 20.65
N ILE A 268 7.18 28.01 19.87
CA ILE A 268 8.15 26.92 20.11
C ILE A 268 8.79 27.05 21.50
N GLN A 269 9.21 28.26 21.88
CA GLN A 269 9.81 28.55 23.18
C GLN A 269 8.83 28.38 24.36
N ALA A 270 7.52 28.46 24.12
CA ALA A 270 6.51 28.15 25.13
C ALA A 270 6.25 26.64 25.27
N ILE A 271 6.24 25.91 24.16
CA ILE A 271 5.89 24.48 24.11
C ILE A 271 7.07 23.59 24.53
N VAL A 272 8.24 23.76 23.91
CA VAL A 272 9.37 22.83 24.03
C VAL A 272 9.81 22.63 25.50
N PRO A 273 10.00 23.68 26.32
CA PRO A 273 10.40 23.48 27.71
C PRO A 273 9.38 22.69 28.53
N ARG A 274 8.08 22.84 28.21
CA ARG A 274 7.02 22.14 28.94
C ARG A 274 6.95 20.67 28.54
N VAL A 275 7.07 20.34 27.26
CA VAL A 275 7.18 18.95 26.80
C VAL A 275 8.44 18.29 27.36
N MET A 276 9.58 18.97 27.32
CA MET A 276 10.84 18.47 27.89
C MET A 276 10.77 18.22 29.40
N SER A 277 9.91 18.96 30.14
CA SER A 277 9.69 18.71 31.56
C SER A 277 9.00 17.38 31.88
N LEU A 278 8.37 16.75 30.88
CA LEU A 278 7.75 15.42 31.00
C LEU A 278 8.74 14.27 30.78
N ARG A 279 9.96 14.54 30.29
CA ARG A 279 10.99 13.52 30.02
C ARG A 279 11.19 12.53 31.18
N PRO A 280 11.25 12.94 32.47
CA PRO A 280 11.42 12.00 33.57
C PRO A 280 10.28 10.97 33.70
N GLN A 281 9.07 11.31 33.23
CA GLN A 281 7.90 10.43 33.31
C GLN A 281 7.95 9.27 32.32
N LEU A 282 8.77 9.36 31.26
CA LEU A 282 8.97 8.26 30.31
C LEU A 282 9.57 7.01 30.97
N ASN A 283 10.30 7.19 32.07
CA ASN A 283 10.97 6.13 32.81
C ASN A 283 10.38 5.93 34.21
N ASP A 284 9.21 6.52 34.51
CA ASP A 284 8.57 6.42 35.82
C ASP A 284 7.75 5.13 35.92
N PRO A 285 8.13 4.16 36.77
CA PRO A 285 7.41 2.89 36.88
C PRO A 285 6.02 3.03 37.53
N SER A 286 5.67 4.21 38.07
CA SER A 286 4.34 4.48 38.62
C SER A 286 3.32 4.92 37.58
N LYS A 287 3.75 5.26 36.36
CA LYS A 287 2.87 5.64 35.26
C LYS A 287 2.34 4.41 34.53
N ASP A 288 1.08 4.50 34.10
CA ASP A 288 0.51 3.49 33.22
C ASP A 288 1.03 3.64 31.79
N GLU A 289 0.82 2.60 31.00
CA GLU A 289 1.36 2.52 29.64
C GLU A 289 0.72 3.56 28.71
N GLU A 290 -0.57 3.87 28.89
CA GLU A 290 -1.30 4.85 28.08
C GLU A 290 -0.82 6.29 28.36
N ASP A 291 -0.50 6.63 29.61
CA ASP A 291 0.15 7.89 29.97
C ASP A 291 1.52 8.01 29.29
N VAL A 292 2.36 6.96 29.38
CA VAL A 292 3.69 6.96 28.74
C VAL A 292 3.56 7.04 27.22
N LYS A 293 2.57 6.37 26.64
CA LYS A 293 2.24 6.42 25.21
C LYS A 293 1.84 7.83 24.76
N ALA A 294 1.00 8.51 25.52
CA ALA A 294 0.59 9.89 25.26
C ALA A 294 1.79 10.86 25.32
N ILE A 295 2.68 10.69 26.30
CA ILE A 295 3.91 11.48 26.44
C ILE A 295 4.89 11.18 25.29
N GLY A 296 5.10 9.90 24.96
CA GLY A 296 5.94 9.44 23.86
C GLY A 296 5.49 10.02 22.52
N ARG A 297 4.17 10.10 22.28
CA ARG A 297 3.58 10.75 21.11
C ARG A 297 3.93 12.23 21.04
N LEU A 298 3.89 12.98 22.14
CA LEU A 298 4.30 14.40 22.15
C LEU A 298 5.77 14.57 21.77
N PHE A 299 6.65 13.70 22.25
CA PHE A 299 8.06 13.71 21.86
C PHE A 299 8.23 13.40 20.38
N ALA A 300 7.53 12.37 19.86
CA ALA A 300 7.54 12.03 18.44
C ALA A 300 7.05 13.19 17.57
N ASP A 301 5.89 13.78 17.88
CA ASP A 301 5.32 14.93 17.16
C ASP A 301 6.28 16.13 17.16
N MET A 302 6.94 16.38 18.30
CA MET A 302 7.97 17.42 18.44
C MET A 302 9.20 17.13 17.59
N GLY A 303 9.66 15.87 17.55
CA GLY A 303 10.76 15.42 16.71
C GLY A 303 10.45 15.62 15.23
N ASP A 304 9.33 15.07 14.77
CA ASP A 304 8.91 15.11 13.37
C ASP A 304 8.67 16.54 12.88
N SER A 305 7.96 17.35 13.67
CA SER A 305 7.58 18.71 13.27
C SER A 305 8.76 19.68 13.26
N TYR A 306 9.76 19.47 14.13
CA TYR A 306 10.95 20.33 14.23
C TYR A 306 12.21 19.71 13.67
N VAL A 307 12.12 18.61 12.91
CA VAL A 307 13.28 17.88 12.37
C VAL A 307 14.29 18.79 11.66
N LYS A 308 13.81 19.80 10.90
CA LYS A 308 14.68 20.77 10.21
C LYS A 308 15.50 21.63 11.18
N LEU A 309 14.92 22.03 12.32
CA LEU A 309 15.62 22.77 13.37
C LEU A 309 16.56 21.85 14.13
N ILE A 310 16.10 20.63 14.46
CA ILE A 310 16.91 19.64 15.16
C ILE A 310 18.16 19.31 14.35
N ALA A 311 18.04 19.12 13.03
CA ALA A 311 19.15 18.82 12.12
C ALA A 311 20.27 19.88 12.10
N THR A 312 20.07 21.08 12.67
CA THR A 312 21.14 22.06 12.86
C THR A 312 22.21 21.61 13.86
N GLY A 313 21.85 20.71 14.79
CA GLY A 313 22.75 20.14 15.78
C GLY A 313 23.13 21.11 16.91
N SER A 314 22.21 21.97 17.36
CA SER A 314 22.41 22.78 18.57
C SER A 314 22.34 21.92 19.85
N ASP A 315 22.83 22.44 20.98
CA ASP A 315 22.77 21.73 22.26
C ASP A 315 21.32 21.42 22.67
N GLU A 316 20.40 22.36 22.46
CA GLU A 316 18.96 22.16 22.73
C GLU A 316 18.35 21.10 21.81
N SER A 317 18.78 21.07 20.55
CA SER A 317 18.36 20.05 19.58
C SER A 317 18.79 18.65 20.03
N MET A 318 20.01 18.53 20.55
CA MET A 318 20.53 17.26 21.07
C MET A 318 19.79 16.81 22.34
N MET A 319 19.31 17.74 23.18
CA MET A 319 18.45 17.38 24.32
C MET A 319 17.15 16.68 23.87
N ILE A 320 16.53 17.15 22.77
CA ILE A 320 15.34 16.53 22.18
C ILE A 320 15.69 15.14 21.63
N VAL A 321 16.81 15.02 20.91
CA VAL A 321 17.28 13.73 20.36
C VAL A 321 17.51 12.70 21.46
N HIS A 322 18.07 13.11 22.61
CA HIS A 322 18.22 12.22 23.76
C HIS A 322 16.88 11.78 24.36
N ALA A 323 15.88 12.66 24.41
CA ALA A 323 14.53 12.28 24.84
C ALA A 323 13.88 11.30 23.84
N LEU A 324 14.08 11.50 22.54
CA LEU A 324 13.60 10.57 21.49
C LEU A 324 14.27 9.19 21.58
N LEU A 325 15.56 9.13 21.94
CA LEU A 325 16.25 7.87 22.23
C LEU A 325 15.68 7.18 23.47
N GLU A 326 15.26 7.92 24.51
CA GLU A 326 14.60 7.34 25.67
C GLU A 326 13.24 6.72 25.28
N VAL A 327 12.44 7.42 24.46
CA VAL A 327 11.20 6.84 23.91
C VAL A 327 11.50 5.59 23.08
N ALA A 328 12.49 5.63 22.18
CA ALA A 328 12.92 4.48 21.38
C ALA A 328 13.47 3.30 22.23
N SER A 329 13.92 3.58 23.45
CA SER A 329 14.42 2.57 24.39
C SER A 329 13.31 1.90 25.20
N HIS A 330 12.07 2.40 25.16
CA HIS A 330 10.94 1.86 25.93
C HIS A 330 10.69 0.36 25.60
N PRO A 331 10.37 -0.49 26.60
CA PRO A 331 10.15 -1.92 26.40
C PRO A 331 9.06 -2.24 25.39
N GLU A 332 7.96 -1.48 25.44
CA GLU A 332 6.82 -1.64 24.53
C GLU A 332 7.13 -1.12 23.13
N PHE A 333 6.82 -1.93 22.11
CA PHE A 333 7.13 -1.62 20.72
C PHE A 333 6.27 -0.47 20.18
N ASP A 334 5.00 -0.41 20.57
CA ASP A 334 4.06 0.65 20.15
C ASP A 334 4.55 2.04 20.56
N ILE A 335 5.24 2.15 21.70
CA ILE A 335 5.80 3.41 22.19
C ILE A 335 7.14 3.69 21.50
N ALA A 336 8.03 2.69 21.40
CA ALA A 336 9.33 2.87 20.77
C ALA A 336 9.24 3.29 19.30
N SER A 337 8.30 2.66 18.56
CA SER A 337 8.11 2.87 17.12
C SER A 337 7.56 4.25 16.75
N MET A 338 6.98 5.00 17.70
CA MET A 338 6.51 6.37 17.46
C MET A 338 7.60 7.31 16.94
N THR A 339 8.86 7.05 17.32
CA THR A 339 9.99 7.90 16.93
C THR A 339 10.62 7.51 15.59
N PHE A 340 10.19 6.41 14.95
CA PHE A 340 10.85 5.88 13.77
C PHE A 340 10.74 6.82 12.56
N ASN A 341 9.59 7.48 12.39
CA ASN A 341 9.41 8.52 11.36
C ASN A 341 10.42 9.66 11.53
N PHE A 342 10.68 10.08 12.77
CA PHE A 342 11.66 11.12 13.04
C PHE A 342 13.07 10.70 12.61
N TRP A 343 13.49 9.46 12.91
CA TRP A 343 14.81 8.96 12.54
C TRP A 343 15.00 8.87 11.02
N HIS A 344 13.94 8.47 10.31
CA HIS A 344 13.90 8.49 8.85
C HIS A 344 14.01 9.91 8.30
N ASN A 345 13.14 10.81 8.76
CA ASN A 345 13.14 12.21 8.33
C ASN A 345 14.49 12.89 8.63
N LEU A 346 15.07 12.67 9.81
CA LEU A 346 16.36 13.21 10.18
C LEU A 346 17.46 12.71 9.25
N GLN A 347 17.45 11.41 8.90
CA GLN A 347 18.40 10.85 7.93
C GLN A 347 18.32 11.59 6.58
N VAL A 348 17.12 11.88 6.09
CA VAL A 348 16.91 12.62 4.83
C VAL A 348 17.54 14.01 4.93
N TYR A 349 17.27 14.75 6.03
CA TYR A 349 17.85 16.09 6.26
C TYR A 349 19.38 16.08 6.41
N LEU A 350 19.97 14.97 6.85
CA LEU A 350 21.42 14.82 7.01
C LEU A 350 22.13 14.45 5.70
N ILE A 351 21.45 13.77 4.78
CA ILE A 351 22.08 13.15 3.60
C ILE A 351 21.70 13.83 2.29
N GLU A 352 20.46 14.30 2.15
CA GLU A 352 19.93 14.84 0.90
C GLU A 352 20.68 16.11 0.49
N ARG A 353 21.30 16.07 -0.69
CA ARG A 353 22.20 17.11 -1.19
C ARG A 353 21.49 18.44 -1.44
N ASP A 354 20.24 18.38 -1.88
CA ASP A 354 19.45 19.55 -2.29
C ASP A 354 19.19 20.53 -1.12
N LEU A 355 19.19 20.01 0.11
CA LEU A 355 18.98 20.81 1.32
C LEU A 355 20.22 21.65 1.72
N TYR A 356 21.38 21.40 1.12
CA TYR A 356 22.62 22.14 1.37
C TYR A 356 22.92 23.20 0.31
N LEU A 357 22.13 23.29 -0.77
CA LEU A 357 22.37 24.23 -1.88
C LEU A 357 22.50 25.69 -1.44
N SER A 358 21.89 26.07 -0.31
CA SER A 358 21.98 27.41 0.27
C SER A 358 23.39 27.82 0.74
N TYR A 359 24.30 26.87 0.95
CA TYR A 359 25.68 27.14 1.40
C TYR A 359 26.63 27.54 0.25
N GLY A 360 26.13 27.59 -0.98
CA GLY A 360 26.78 28.19 -2.15
C GLY A 360 27.92 27.37 -2.76
N SER A 361 28.97 27.06 -1.98
CA SER A 361 30.14 26.31 -2.47
C SER A 361 30.10 24.82 -2.09
N GLU A 362 30.56 23.94 -2.99
CA GLU A 362 30.60 22.49 -2.72
C GLU A 362 31.41 22.12 -1.47
N ALA A 363 32.54 22.81 -1.24
CA ALA A 363 33.35 22.60 -0.04
C ALA A 363 32.61 22.97 1.25
N ALA A 364 31.82 24.06 1.25
CA ALA A 364 31.02 24.46 2.41
C ALA A 364 29.84 23.52 2.65
N MET A 365 29.19 23.05 1.58
CA MET A 365 28.12 22.05 1.66
C MET A 365 28.61 20.76 2.31
N GLU A 366 29.74 20.24 1.82
CA GLU A 366 30.32 18.99 2.33
C GLU A 366 30.87 19.16 3.76
N ALA A 367 31.45 20.32 4.09
CA ALA A 367 31.90 20.62 5.46
C ALA A 367 30.73 20.65 6.46
N GLU A 368 29.62 21.31 6.12
CA GLU A 368 28.44 21.39 6.99
C GLU A 368 27.75 20.02 7.13
N ARG A 369 27.64 19.26 6.03
CA ARG A 369 27.13 17.89 6.05
C ARG A 369 27.97 17.01 6.98
N ASN A 370 29.29 17.03 6.83
CA ASN A 370 30.19 16.26 7.68
C ASN A 370 30.12 16.70 9.16
N ARG A 371 29.98 18.00 9.43
CA ARG A 371 29.77 18.51 10.79
C ARG A 371 28.52 17.92 11.42
N ARG A 372 27.38 17.96 10.71
CA ARG A 372 26.10 17.41 11.21
C ARG A 372 26.18 15.90 11.40
N LEU A 373 26.70 15.16 10.43
CA LEU A 373 26.88 13.70 10.53
C LEU A 373 27.73 13.32 11.76
N LEU A 374 28.79 14.08 12.05
CA LEU A 374 29.63 13.85 13.22
C LEU A 374 28.87 14.06 14.55
N ILE A 375 28.00 15.07 14.61
CA ILE A 375 27.18 15.38 15.80
C ILE A 375 26.14 14.27 16.05
N PHE A 376 25.47 13.79 15.00
CA PHE A 376 24.39 12.81 15.13
C PHE A 376 24.86 11.35 15.17
N ARG A 377 26.11 11.07 14.80
CA ARG A 377 26.69 9.71 14.81
C ARG A 377 26.45 8.95 16.13
N PRO A 378 26.76 9.49 17.32
CA PRO A 378 26.54 8.76 18.58
C PRO A 378 25.07 8.41 18.85
N ALA A 379 24.14 9.27 18.40
CA ALA A 379 22.71 9.03 18.56
C ALA A 379 22.24 7.85 17.69
N TYR A 380 22.66 7.80 16.42
CA TYR A 380 22.35 6.67 15.54
C TYR A 380 23.06 5.37 15.98
N GLU A 381 24.29 5.44 16.50
CA GLU A 381 24.99 4.26 17.05
C GLU A 381 24.23 3.68 18.25
N SER A 382 23.71 4.55 19.11
CA SER A 382 22.84 4.16 20.23
C SER A 382 21.52 3.58 19.74
N LEU A 383 20.88 4.20 18.75
CA LEU A 383 19.64 3.73 18.14
C LEU A 383 19.79 2.30 17.59
N VAL A 384 20.83 2.02 16.79
CA VAL A 384 21.13 0.68 16.26
C VAL A 384 21.23 -0.34 17.39
N SER A 385 21.98 0.00 18.45
CA SER A 385 22.14 -0.89 19.61
C SER A 385 20.81 -1.19 20.32
N LEU A 386 19.93 -0.19 20.44
CA LEU A 386 18.62 -0.30 21.10
C LEU A 386 17.61 -1.12 20.27
N VAL A 387 17.46 -0.79 18.98
CA VAL A 387 16.44 -1.45 18.14
C VAL A 387 16.82 -2.88 17.79
N SER A 388 18.12 -3.23 17.80
CA SER A 388 18.60 -4.58 17.47
C SER A 388 18.06 -5.69 18.37
N SER A 389 17.73 -5.41 19.64
CA SER A 389 17.11 -6.41 20.53
C SER A 389 15.60 -6.53 20.36
N ARG A 390 14.95 -5.58 19.68
CA ARG A 390 13.48 -5.53 19.50
C ARG A 390 12.96 -6.54 18.49
N VAL A 391 13.82 -7.03 17.60
CA VAL A 391 13.46 -8.03 16.59
C VAL A 391 13.55 -9.47 17.12
N GLN A 392 13.92 -9.64 18.39
CA GLN A 392 14.09 -10.95 19.01
C GLN A 392 12.75 -11.67 19.14
N TYR A 393 12.72 -12.95 18.79
CA TYR A 393 11.54 -13.79 18.98
C TYR A 393 11.11 -13.83 20.46
N PRO A 394 9.80 -13.66 20.76
CA PRO A 394 9.28 -13.77 22.11
C PRO A 394 9.35 -15.22 22.62
N ALA A 395 9.28 -15.40 23.94
CA ALA A 395 9.43 -16.72 24.57
C ALA A 395 8.24 -17.66 24.29
N ASP A 396 7.06 -17.05 24.20
CA ASP A 396 5.75 -17.62 23.93
C ASP A 396 5.38 -17.57 22.44
N TYR A 397 6.37 -17.44 21.53
CA TYR A 397 6.14 -17.34 20.08
C TYR A 397 5.19 -18.41 19.50
N LEU A 398 5.22 -19.63 20.04
CA LEU A 398 4.36 -20.73 19.59
C LEU A 398 2.90 -20.61 20.06
N GLU A 399 2.65 -19.81 21.09
CA GLU A 399 1.33 -19.59 21.71
C GLU A 399 0.65 -18.30 21.22
N LEU A 400 1.37 -17.48 20.43
CA LEU A 400 0.86 -16.23 19.88
C LEU A 400 -0.35 -16.42 18.98
N SER A 401 -1.29 -15.46 19.04
CA SER A 401 -2.40 -15.42 18.11
C SER A 401 -1.92 -15.08 16.69
N LYS A 402 -2.77 -15.28 15.69
CA LYS A 402 -2.46 -14.90 14.30
C LYS A 402 -2.27 -13.38 14.14
N GLU A 403 -2.93 -12.59 14.98
CA GLU A 403 -2.81 -11.12 14.98
C GLU A 403 -1.46 -10.72 15.58
N ASP A 404 -1.10 -11.27 16.74
CA ASP A 404 0.21 -10.99 17.38
C ASP A 404 1.40 -11.43 16.50
N LEU A 405 1.29 -12.55 15.78
CA LEU A 405 2.31 -12.99 14.82
C LEU A 405 2.48 -11.98 13.67
N LYS A 406 1.39 -11.37 13.21
CA LYS A 406 1.41 -10.36 12.17
C LYS A 406 2.04 -9.06 12.70
N ASP A 407 1.66 -8.67 13.91
CA ASP A 407 2.18 -7.46 14.55
C ASP A 407 3.68 -7.59 14.82
N PHE A 408 4.13 -8.71 15.39
CA PHE A 408 5.56 -9.02 15.55
C PHE A 408 6.33 -8.94 14.22
N LYS A 409 5.76 -9.50 13.14
CA LYS A 409 6.38 -9.41 11.80
C LYS A 409 6.47 -7.96 11.32
N GLN A 410 5.44 -7.15 11.56
CA GLN A 410 5.41 -5.74 11.21
C GLN A 410 6.43 -4.93 12.03
N SER A 411 6.59 -5.25 13.32
CA SER A 411 7.63 -4.67 14.17
C SER A 411 9.03 -4.94 13.64
N ARG A 412 9.28 -6.17 13.16
CA ARG A 412 10.57 -6.52 12.57
C ARG A 412 10.87 -5.76 11.29
N TYR A 413 9.87 -5.46 10.47
CA TYR A 413 10.05 -4.65 9.27
C TYR A 413 10.33 -3.18 9.61
N ALA A 414 9.58 -2.61 10.54
CA ALA A 414 9.81 -1.24 11.01
C ALA A 414 11.24 -1.05 11.58
N VAL A 415 11.75 -2.03 12.34
CA VAL A 415 13.15 -1.99 12.83
C VAL A 415 14.16 -2.12 11.68
N ALA A 416 13.87 -2.95 10.67
CA ALA A 416 14.75 -3.08 9.51
C ALA A 416 14.87 -1.75 8.75
N ASP A 417 13.77 -1.02 8.58
CA ASP A 417 13.76 0.31 7.93
C ASP A 417 14.62 1.31 8.71
N VAL A 418 14.49 1.35 10.05
CA VAL A 418 15.34 2.21 10.90
C VAL A 418 16.82 1.84 10.83
N LEU A 419 17.15 0.55 10.73
CA LEU A 419 18.54 0.10 10.56
C LEU A 419 19.11 0.53 9.20
N VAL A 420 18.28 0.53 8.16
CA VAL A 420 18.63 1.04 6.84
C VAL A 420 18.91 2.55 6.89
N ASP A 421 18.03 3.32 7.54
CA ASP A 421 18.24 4.75 7.75
C ASP A 421 19.54 5.02 8.53
N ALA A 422 19.81 4.23 9.57
CA ALA A 422 21.04 4.32 10.33
C ALA A 422 22.28 3.97 9.49
N ALA A 423 22.19 2.97 8.60
CA ALA A 423 23.27 2.58 7.70
C ALA A 423 23.60 3.68 6.68
N LEU A 424 22.59 4.43 6.22
CA LEU A 424 22.78 5.59 5.36
C LEU A 424 23.56 6.71 6.07
N VAL A 425 23.30 6.95 7.37
CA VAL A 425 23.97 8.00 8.15
C VAL A 425 25.36 7.59 8.62
N LEU A 426 25.50 6.39 9.18
CA LEU A 426 26.73 5.91 9.82
C LEU A 426 27.72 5.27 8.83
N GLY A 427 27.22 4.79 7.70
CA GLY A 427 27.88 3.86 6.79
C GLY A 427 27.62 2.40 7.18
N GLY A 428 27.47 1.52 6.18
CA GLY A 428 27.18 0.10 6.38
C GLY A 428 28.22 -0.63 7.23
N ASP A 429 29.51 -0.31 7.09
CA ASP A 429 30.60 -0.92 7.87
C ASP A 429 30.47 -0.64 9.38
N ALA A 430 30.08 0.58 9.75
CA ALA A 430 29.95 0.98 11.15
C ALA A 430 28.76 0.26 11.81
N VAL A 431 27.62 0.21 11.12
CA VAL A 431 26.43 -0.51 11.60
C VAL A 431 26.71 -2.02 11.68
N LEU A 432 27.37 -2.59 10.68
CA LEU A 432 27.77 -3.99 10.66
C LEU A 432 28.66 -4.35 11.85
N LYS A 433 29.63 -3.50 12.22
CA LYS A 433 30.47 -3.71 13.40
C LYS A 433 29.67 -3.75 14.70
N ILE A 434 28.70 -2.84 14.89
CA ILE A 434 27.84 -2.81 16.08
C ILE A 434 27.02 -4.10 16.17
N LEU A 435 26.39 -4.50 15.06
CA LEU A 435 25.55 -5.70 14.99
C LEU A 435 26.38 -6.99 15.14
N TYR A 436 27.61 -7.00 14.62
CA TYR A 436 28.54 -8.10 14.80
C TYR A 436 28.94 -8.30 16.27
N MET A 437 29.16 -7.22 17.02
CA MET A 437 29.43 -7.33 18.46
C MET A 437 28.24 -7.94 19.21
N LYS A 438 26.99 -7.59 18.84
CA LYS A 438 25.78 -8.22 19.37
C LYS A 438 25.72 -9.71 19.02
N LEU A 439 26.10 -10.09 17.80
CA LEU A 439 26.16 -11.49 17.38
C LEU A 439 27.18 -12.28 18.19
N ILE A 440 28.39 -11.77 18.41
CA ILE A 440 29.41 -12.44 19.24
C ILE A 440 28.89 -12.65 20.66
N GLN A 441 28.30 -11.61 21.26
CA GLN A 441 27.71 -11.69 22.60
C GLN A 441 26.64 -12.80 22.65
N ALA A 442 25.73 -12.83 21.67
CA ALA A 442 24.69 -13.86 21.58
C ALA A 442 25.25 -15.28 21.40
N VAL A 443 26.26 -15.46 20.55
CA VAL A 443 26.90 -16.77 20.30
C VAL A 443 27.66 -17.26 21.54
N SER A 444 28.27 -16.36 22.31
CA SER A 444 28.94 -16.73 23.57
C SER A 444 27.98 -17.27 24.63
N SER A 445 26.72 -16.84 24.60
CA SER A 445 25.64 -17.34 25.46
C SER A 445 25.06 -18.68 24.97
N CYS A 446 25.34 -19.09 23.73
CA CYS A 446 24.91 -20.37 23.16
C CYS A 446 25.82 -21.54 23.61
N GLY A 447 25.87 -21.83 24.92
CA GLY A 447 26.62 -22.96 25.46
C GLY A 447 26.04 -24.35 25.10
N ASN A 448 26.82 -25.41 25.36
CA ASN A 448 26.64 -26.83 24.94
C ASN A 448 25.38 -27.57 25.45
N ASP A 449 24.43 -26.92 26.10
CA ASP A 449 23.20 -27.57 26.59
C ASP A 449 22.09 -27.55 25.54
N GLN A 450 21.24 -28.59 25.56
CA GLN A 450 20.12 -28.81 24.61
C GLN A 450 19.04 -27.71 24.63
N SER A 451 19.19 -26.67 25.46
CA SER A 451 18.35 -25.48 25.52
C SER A 451 19.09 -24.18 25.16
N SER A 452 20.05 -24.26 24.23
CA SER A 452 20.80 -23.11 23.74
C SER A 452 19.87 -21.97 23.29
N GLU A 453 20.00 -20.79 23.89
CA GLU A 453 19.19 -19.61 23.58
C GLU A 453 19.55 -19.05 22.19
N TRP A 454 18.86 -19.55 21.16
CA TRP A 454 19.09 -19.16 19.77
C TRP A 454 18.55 -17.77 19.41
N ARG A 455 17.59 -17.24 20.20
CA ARG A 455 16.81 -16.04 19.90
C ARG A 455 17.67 -14.77 19.76
N PRO A 456 18.64 -14.48 20.65
CA PRO A 456 19.50 -13.30 20.48
C PRO A 456 20.42 -13.40 19.26
N ALA A 457 20.90 -14.61 18.92
CA ALA A 457 21.76 -14.83 17.77
C ALA A 457 20.98 -14.64 16.45
N GLU A 458 19.73 -15.10 16.43
CA GLU A 458 18.81 -14.87 15.31
C GLU A 458 18.50 -13.39 15.13
N ALA A 459 18.19 -12.66 16.21
CA ALA A 459 17.91 -11.23 16.18
C ALA A 459 19.08 -10.43 15.58
N ALA A 460 20.31 -10.73 16.00
CA ALA A 460 21.51 -10.09 15.46
C ALA A 460 21.71 -10.41 13.98
N LEU A 461 21.53 -11.66 13.54
CA LEU A 461 21.63 -12.03 12.13
C LEU A 461 20.53 -11.43 11.26
N TYR A 462 19.31 -11.29 11.79
CA TYR A 462 18.22 -10.59 11.12
C TYR A 462 18.59 -9.13 10.86
N CYS A 463 19.16 -8.44 11.86
CA CYS A 463 19.63 -7.06 11.72
C CYS A 463 20.78 -6.96 10.71
N ILE A 464 21.75 -7.89 10.74
CA ILE A 464 22.86 -7.94 9.77
C ILE A 464 22.30 -8.12 8.35
N ARG A 465 21.31 -9.01 8.18
CA ARG A 465 20.64 -9.20 6.89
C ARG A 465 19.94 -7.94 6.41
N ALA A 466 19.26 -7.21 7.31
CA ALA A 466 18.49 -6.02 6.95
C ALA A 466 19.34 -4.92 6.29
N ILE A 467 20.62 -4.81 6.67
CA ILE A 467 21.54 -3.80 6.14
C ILE A 467 22.41 -4.29 4.98
N ALA A 468 22.20 -5.51 4.47
CA ALA A 468 23.14 -6.16 3.55
C ALA A 468 23.44 -5.34 2.29
N ASP A 469 22.45 -4.65 1.72
CA ASP A 469 22.61 -3.81 0.53
C ASP A 469 23.49 -2.56 0.76
N TYR A 470 23.70 -2.16 2.01
CA TYR A 470 24.51 -1.00 2.39
C TYR A 470 25.93 -1.38 2.81
N VAL A 471 26.21 -2.67 2.97
CA VAL A 471 27.55 -3.17 3.27
C VAL A 471 28.34 -3.31 1.96
N PRO A 472 29.57 -2.77 1.88
CA PRO A 472 30.40 -2.93 0.69
C PRO A 472 30.64 -4.41 0.35
N SER A 473 30.52 -4.77 -0.93
CA SER A 473 30.77 -6.15 -1.38
C SER A 473 32.24 -6.60 -1.25
N VAL A 474 33.15 -5.68 -0.90
CA VAL A 474 34.58 -5.92 -0.65
C VAL A 474 34.95 -5.85 0.84
N GLU A 475 33.96 -5.83 1.74
CA GLU A 475 34.18 -5.83 3.19
C GLU A 475 35.04 -7.05 3.61
N ALA A 476 36.11 -6.82 4.35
CA ALA A 476 37.13 -7.85 4.61
C ALA A 476 37.42 -8.08 6.10
N GLU A 477 36.80 -7.31 6.99
CA GLU A 477 37.04 -7.35 8.43
C GLU A 477 36.00 -8.24 9.12
N VAL A 478 34.71 -7.96 8.93
CA VAL A 478 33.60 -8.53 9.72
C VAL A 478 32.96 -9.74 9.03
N MET A 479 32.65 -9.66 7.74
CA MET A 479 31.95 -10.71 6.98
C MET A 479 32.68 -12.06 6.95
N PRO A 480 34.03 -12.12 6.79
CA PRO A 480 34.75 -13.39 6.95
C PRO A 480 34.54 -14.02 8.33
N GLN A 481 34.43 -13.21 9.38
CA GLN A 481 34.21 -13.68 10.75
C GLN A 481 32.77 -14.19 10.91
N VAL A 482 31.78 -13.43 10.43
CA VAL A 482 30.35 -13.83 10.44
C VAL A 482 30.16 -15.17 9.72
N THR A 483 30.72 -15.34 8.52
CA THR A 483 30.61 -16.60 7.76
C THR A 483 31.30 -17.78 8.44
N SER A 484 32.37 -17.55 9.21
CA SER A 484 33.01 -18.58 10.03
C SER A 484 32.19 -19.00 11.26
N LEU A 485 31.29 -18.13 11.73
CA LEU A 485 30.40 -18.40 12.87
C LEU A 485 29.14 -19.15 12.45
N ILE A 486 28.63 -18.90 11.25
CA ILE A 486 27.37 -19.50 10.73
C ILE A 486 27.31 -21.03 10.92
N PRO A 487 28.34 -21.83 10.57
CA PRO A 487 28.30 -23.29 10.75
C PRO A 487 28.26 -23.76 12.22
N LYS A 488 28.56 -22.88 13.17
CA LYS A 488 28.60 -23.20 14.62
C LYS A 488 27.27 -22.91 15.32
N LEU A 489 26.31 -22.30 14.62
CA LEU A 489 25.02 -21.92 15.18
C LEU A 489 24.09 -23.14 15.37
N PRO A 490 23.18 -23.10 16.36
CA PRO A 490 22.25 -24.19 16.59
C PRO A 490 21.26 -24.35 15.43
N HIS A 491 20.88 -25.61 15.14
CA HIS A 491 19.97 -25.96 14.04
C HIS A 491 18.49 -25.78 14.41
N GLN A 492 18.11 -24.62 14.94
CA GLN A 492 16.70 -24.28 15.19
C GLN A 492 16.06 -23.75 13.91
N PRO A 493 14.81 -24.14 13.55
CA PRO A 493 14.21 -23.79 12.25
C PRO A 493 14.18 -22.28 11.96
N GLN A 494 13.74 -21.45 12.91
CA GLN A 494 13.65 -20.00 12.75
C GLN A 494 15.02 -19.35 12.56
N LEU A 495 16.02 -19.79 13.32
CA LEU A 495 17.40 -19.34 13.16
C LEU A 495 17.96 -19.78 11.80
N LEU A 496 17.75 -21.03 11.41
CA LEU A 496 18.22 -21.57 10.13
C LEU A 496 17.60 -20.83 8.94
N GLN A 497 16.32 -20.45 9.04
CA GLN A 497 15.65 -19.61 8.04
C GLN A 497 16.38 -18.27 7.87
N THR A 498 16.67 -17.58 8.98
CA THR A 498 17.41 -16.32 8.96
C THR A 498 18.83 -16.50 8.45
N VAL A 499 19.54 -17.56 8.85
CA VAL A 499 20.86 -17.92 8.32
C VAL A 499 20.83 -18.10 6.80
N CYS A 500 19.88 -18.87 6.26
CA CYS A 500 19.75 -19.08 4.82
C CYS A 500 19.58 -17.74 4.10
N LEU A 501 18.67 -16.90 4.56
CA LEU A 501 18.43 -15.59 3.96
C LEU A 501 19.63 -14.64 4.09
N THR A 502 20.38 -14.69 5.20
CA THR A 502 21.63 -13.92 5.36
C THR A 502 22.70 -14.39 4.38
N ILE A 503 22.87 -15.70 4.19
CA ILE A 503 23.79 -16.24 3.16
C ILE A 503 23.40 -15.71 1.78
N GLY A 504 22.12 -15.75 1.44
CA GLY A 504 21.59 -15.22 0.17
C GLY A 504 21.86 -13.73 0.00
N ALA A 505 21.65 -12.92 1.05
CA ALA A 505 21.85 -11.48 1.00
C ALA A 505 23.31 -11.05 0.76
N TYR A 506 24.28 -11.86 1.22
CA TYR A 506 25.71 -11.61 1.03
C TYR A 506 26.35 -12.42 -0.12
N SER A 507 25.55 -12.90 -1.07
CA SER A 507 26.01 -13.63 -2.26
C SER A 507 26.97 -12.83 -3.15
N LYS A 508 26.71 -11.54 -3.40
CA LYS A 508 27.66 -10.64 -4.09
C LYS A 508 29.02 -10.56 -3.41
N TRP A 509 29.03 -10.51 -2.07
CA TRP A 509 30.27 -10.53 -1.29
C TRP A 509 30.99 -11.88 -1.42
N LEU A 510 30.26 -13.00 -1.42
CA LEU A 510 30.84 -14.33 -1.67
C LEU A 510 31.49 -14.42 -3.06
N ASP A 511 30.93 -13.76 -4.08
CA ASP A 511 31.56 -13.71 -5.40
C ASP A 511 32.84 -12.85 -5.43
N LEU A 512 32.91 -11.74 -4.71
CA LEU A 512 34.11 -10.89 -4.75
C LEU A 512 35.19 -11.30 -3.75
N SER A 513 34.84 -12.06 -2.72
CA SER A 513 35.78 -12.46 -1.66
C SER A 513 36.87 -13.42 -2.17
N PRO A 514 38.16 -13.18 -1.84
CA PRO A 514 39.26 -14.07 -2.22
C PRO A 514 39.09 -15.53 -1.75
N ASN A 515 38.43 -15.72 -0.61
CA ASN A 515 38.14 -17.03 -0.01
C ASN A 515 36.68 -17.47 -0.26
N GLY A 516 35.96 -16.80 -1.16
CA GLY A 516 34.55 -17.10 -1.44
C GLY A 516 34.31 -18.53 -1.95
N LEU A 517 35.19 -19.05 -2.81
CA LEU A 517 35.02 -20.38 -3.38
C LEU A 517 35.26 -21.50 -2.35
N SER A 518 36.17 -21.31 -1.39
CA SER A 518 36.42 -22.29 -0.32
C SER A 518 35.35 -22.24 0.77
N THR A 519 34.69 -21.10 0.95
CA THR A 519 33.57 -20.93 1.89
C THR A 519 32.24 -21.39 1.31
N LEU A 520 32.12 -21.58 -0.01
CA LEU A 520 30.85 -21.93 -0.65
C LEU A 520 30.33 -23.34 -0.31
N PRO A 521 31.13 -24.43 -0.33
CA PRO A 521 30.64 -25.78 -0.02
C PRO A 521 29.93 -25.90 1.33
N PRO A 522 30.49 -25.45 2.48
CA PRO A 522 29.81 -25.57 3.76
C PRO A 522 28.53 -24.73 3.83
N LEU A 523 28.45 -23.60 3.11
CA LEU A 523 27.23 -22.80 3.04
C LEU A 523 26.15 -23.50 2.20
N VAL A 524 26.52 -24.14 1.09
CA VAL A 524 25.59 -24.95 0.28
C VAL A 524 25.06 -26.14 1.09
N ASP A 525 25.89 -26.79 1.90
CA ASP A 525 25.46 -27.86 2.81
C ASP A 525 24.41 -27.37 3.81
N ILE A 526 24.58 -26.16 4.36
CA ILE A 526 23.59 -25.52 5.23
C ILE A 526 22.27 -25.27 4.48
N LEU A 527 22.33 -24.79 3.23
CA LEU A 527 21.13 -24.59 2.42
C LEU A 527 20.42 -25.92 2.13
N MET A 528 21.15 -27.00 1.82
CA MET A 528 20.55 -28.33 1.62
C MET A 528 19.90 -28.88 2.91
N ASN A 529 20.49 -28.61 4.07
CA ASN A 529 19.88 -28.91 5.36
C ASN A 529 18.60 -28.09 5.59
N GLY A 530 18.64 -26.80 5.26
CA GLY A 530 17.47 -25.91 5.29
C GLY A 530 16.32 -26.39 4.40
N MET A 531 16.63 -26.88 3.20
CA MET A 531 15.65 -27.50 2.29
C MET A 531 15.00 -28.77 2.85
N SER A 532 15.64 -29.44 3.82
CA SER A 532 15.15 -30.71 4.37
C SER A 532 14.31 -30.56 5.65
N LEU A 533 14.43 -29.42 6.37
CA LEU A 533 13.94 -29.30 7.75
C LEU A 533 12.46 -28.92 7.85
N SER A 534 12.05 -27.76 7.31
CA SER A 534 10.67 -27.28 7.25
C SER A 534 10.37 -26.59 5.91
N GLU A 535 9.10 -26.34 5.60
CA GLU A 535 8.71 -25.61 4.38
C GLU A 535 9.25 -24.17 4.40
N ASP A 536 9.15 -23.47 5.54
CA ASP A 536 9.65 -22.10 5.70
C ASP A 536 11.17 -21.99 5.52
N THR A 537 11.93 -22.95 6.06
CA THR A 537 13.39 -23.00 5.87
C THR A 537 13.74 -23.41 4.44
N ALA A 538 12.92 -24.25 3.81
CA ALA A 538 13.13 -24.67 2.44
C ALA A 538 12.92 -23.53 1.44
N ALA A 539 11.88 -22.71 1.63
CA ALA A 539 11.64 -21.49 0.86
C ALA A 539 12.82 -20.52 0.98
N ALA A 540 13.27 -20.24 2.20
CA ALA A 540 14.43 -19.41 2.48
C ALA A 540 15.73 -19.94 1.85
N ALA A 541 15.95 -21.25 1.93
CA ALA A 541 17.14 -21.89 1.36
C ALA A 541 17.12 -21.89 -0.17
N ALA A 542 15.96 -22.15 -0.80
CA ALA A 542 15.81 -22.09 -2.26
C ALA A 542 16.04 -20.67 -2.79
N LEU A 543 15.51 -19.65 -2.10
CA LEU A 543 15.75 -18.25 -2.45
C LEU A 543 17.24 -17.88 -2.30
N ALA A 544 17.88 -18.27 -1.21
CA ALA A 544 19.31 -18.03 -0.99
C ALA A 544 20.18 -18.73 -2.05
N PHE A 545 19.83 -19.96 -2.41
CA PHE A 545 20.50 -20.71 -3.47
C PHE A 545 20.40 -20.00 -4.83
N ARG A 546 19.24 -19.42 -5.13
CA ARG A 546 19.05 -18.58 -6.33
C ARG A 546 19.98 -17.37 -6.34
N HIS A 547 20.08 -16.64 -5.24
CA HIS A 547 20.99 -15.50 -5.13
C HIS A 547 22.46 -15.89 -5.33
N ILE A 548 22.90 -16.97 -4.68
CA ILE A 548 24.24 -17.53 -4.90
C ILE A 548 24.47 -17.88 -6.37
N CYS A 549 23.52 -18.54 -7.02
CA CYS A 549 23.67 -18.93 -8.42
C CYS A 549 23.71 -17.72 -9.35
N ASP A 550 22.90 -16.69 -9.11
CA ASP A 550 22.89 -15.47 -9.93
C ASP A 550 24.22 -14.72 -9.85
N ASP A 551 24.73 -14.49 -8.64
CA ASP A 551 25.95 -13.72 -8.41
C ASP A 551 27.22 -14.54 -8.71
N CYS A 552 27.28 -15.82 -8.30
CA CYS A 552 28.45 -16.69 -8.48
C CYS A 552 28.41 -17.55 -9.76
N ARG A 553 27.51 -17.29 -10.72
CA ARG A 553 27.26 -18.15 -11.90
C ARG A 553 28.52 -18.59 -12.65
N LYS A 554 29.45 -17.66 -12.89
CA LYS A 554 30.70 -17.94 -13.63
C LYS A 554 31.58 -18.97 -12.93
N LYS A 555 31.62 -18.94 -11.60
CA LYS A 555 32.40 -19.87 -10.77
C LYS A 555 31.70 -21.22 -10.64
N LEU A 556 30.38 -21.24 -10.76
CA LEU A 556 29.54 -22.42 -10.61
C LEU A 556 29.42 -23.27 -11.89
N CYS A 557 29.84 -22.76 -13.06
CA CYS A 557 29.84 -23.52 -14.32
C CYS A 557 30.59 -24.87 -14.23
N GLY A 558 31.59 -25.00 -13.36
CA GLY A 558 32.34 -26.24 -13.13
C GLY A 558 31.65 -27.27 -12.23
N SER A 559 30.50 -26.95 -11.65
CA SER A 559 29.81 -27.78 -10.64
C SER A 559 28.35 -28.12 -11.02
N LEU A 560 28.02 -28.06 -12.31
CA LEU A 560 26.66 -28.29 -12.83
C LEU A 560 26.03 -29.60 -12.36
N ASP A 561 26.79 -30.70 -12.32
CA ASP A 561 26.28 -32.02 -11.89
C ASP A 561 25.73 -31.97 -10.45
N GLY A 562 26.41 -31.25 -9.56
CA GLY A 562 25.96 -31.03 -8.19
C GLY A 562 24.69 -30.17 -8.12
N LEU A 563 24.60 -29.13 -8.95
CA LEU A 563 23.41 -28.27 -9.03
C LEU A 563 22.19 -29.05 -9.56
N PHE A 564 22.38 -29.86 -10.60
CA PHE A 564 21.33 -30.74 -11.11
C PHE A 564 20.89 -31.76 -10.06
N HIS A 565 21.82 -32.34 -9.30
CA HIS A 565 21.46 -33.25 -8.21
C HIS A 565 20.56 -32.57 -7.16
N ILE A 566 20.87 -31.33 -6.76
CA ILE A 566 20.03 -30.55 -5.83
C ILE A 566 18.63 -30.32 -6.43
N TYR A 567 18.56 -29.94 -7.71
CA TYR A 567 17.31 -29.72 -8.42
C TYR A 567 16.44 -30.98 -8.54
N HIS A 568 17.03 -32.11 -8.96
CA HIS A 568 16.32 -33.38 -9.05
C HIS A 568 15.74 -33.78 -7.70
N ARG A 569 16.49 -33.61 -6.61
CA ARG A 569 16.03 -33.92 -5.25
C ARG A 569 14.91 -32.99 -4.78
N ALA A 570 14.86 -31.74 -5.25
CA ALA A 570 13.79 -30.80 -4.93
C ALA A 570 12.52 -31.02 -5.78
N VAL A 571 12.67 -31.52 -7.00
CA VAL A 571 11.55 -31.71 -7.95
C VAL A 571 10.86 -33.06 -7.80
N TYR A 572 11.58 -34.11 -7.38
CA TYR A 572 11.06 -35.46 -7.21
C TYR A 572 10.96 -35.85 -5.72
N PRO A 573 9.75 -35.75 -5.12
CA PRO A 573 9.56 -36.03 -3.70
C PRO A 573 9.81 -37.51 -3.34
N GLU A 574 9.60 -38.43 -4.28
CA GLU A 574 9.75 -39.88 -4.06
C GLU A 574 11.21 -40.32 -3.84
N GLY A 575 12.19 -39.45 -4.13
CA GLY A 575 13.62 -39.73 -3.98
C GLY A 575 14.39 -38.80 -3.03
N GLY A 576 13.75 -37.82 -2.39
CA GLY A 576 14.43 -36.75 -1.66
C GLY A 576 13.73 -36.26 -0.39
N ASN A 577 14.49 -36.11 0.71
CA ASN A 577 13.99 -35.53 1.98
C ASN A 577 13.70 -34.00 1.91
N PHE A 578 13.63 -33.38 0.72
CA PHE A 578 13.43 -31.94 0.61
C PHE A 578 11.95 -31.57 0.71
N ARG A 579 11.65 -30.55 1.51
CA ARG A 579 10.30 -30.00 1.76
C ARG A 579 10.03 -28.74 0.95
N VAL A 580 10.64 -28.63 -0.23
CA VAL A 580 10.54 -27.47 -1.12
C VAL A 580 9.18 -27.49 -1.81
N SER A 581 8.40 -26.43 -1.66
CA SER A 581 7.10 -26.32 -2.33
C SER A 581 7.26 -26.21 -3.86
N ALA A 582 6.18 -26.45 -4.59
CA ALA A 582 6.19 -26.28 -6.04
C ALA A 582 6.55 -24.83 -6.46
N GLU A 583 6.12 -23.83 -5.68
CA GLU A 583 6.40 -22.42 -5.92
C GLU A 583 7.88 -22.09 -5.65
N ASP A 584 8.42 -22.56 -4.52
CA ASP A 584 9.83 -22.34 -4.16
C ASP A 584 10.80 -23.07 -5.10
N SER A 585 10.36 -24.19 -5.68
CA SER A 585 11.16 -24.92 -6.68
C SER A 585 11.44 -24.09 -7.93
N LEU A 586 10.64 -23.05 -8.22
CA LEU A 586 10.90 -22.11 -9.30
C LEU A 586 12.18 -21.29 -9.06
N HIS A 587 12.54 -21.02 -7.81
CA HIS A 587 13.82 -20.37 -7.48
C HIS A 587 15.01 -21.24 -7.89
N LEU A 588 14.92 -22.56 -7.73
CA LEU A 588 15.97 -23.49 -8.16
C LEU A 588 16.06 -23.59 -9.69
N VAL A 589 14.90 -23.59 -10.37
CA VAL A 589 14.87 -23.54 -11.85
C VAL A 589 15.50 -22.26 -12.38
N GLU A 590 15.14 -21.12 -11.79
CA GLU A 590 15.73 -19.82 -12.13
C GLU A 590 17.24 -19.81 -11.89
N ALA A 591 17.68 -20.30 -10.72
CA ALA A 591 19.09 -20.40 -10.33
C ALA A 591 19.92 -21.15 -11.38
N ILE A 592 19.49 -22.35 -11.77
CA ILE A 592 20.24 -23.19 -12.72
C ILE A 592 20.16 -22.61 -14.12
N SER A 593 19.03 -22.02 -14.51
CA SER A 593 18.86 -21.35 -15.81
C SER A 593 19.86 -20.19 -15.99
N MET A 594 20.11 -19.42 -14.92
CA MET A 594 21.11 -18.34 -14.91
C MET A 594 22.54 -18.88 -15.05
N VAL A 595 22.86 -20.02 -14.41
CA VAL A 595 24.19 -20.66 -14.57
C VAL A 595 24.36 -21.22 -16.00
N ILE A 596 23.33 -21.85 -16.56
CA ILE A 596 23.35 -22.37 -17.95
C ILE A 596 23.61 -21.25 -18.95
N THR A 597 23.11 -20.04 -18.69
CA THR A 597 23.32 -18.88 -19.56
C THR A 597 24.80 -18.53 -19.74
N GLU A 598 25.66 -18.79 -18.75
CA GLU A 598 27.10 -18.53 -18.85
C GLU A 598 27.88 -19.64 -19.58
N LEU A 599 27.23 -20.74 -19.95
CA LEU A 599 27.86 -21.83 -20.70
C LEU A 599 27.99 -21.51 -22.19
N PRO A 600 29.01 -22.07 -22.88
CA PRO A 600 29.07 -22.03 -24.35
C PRO A 600 27.82 -22.68 -24.98
N PRO A 601 27.37 -22.23 -26.17
CA PRO A 601 26.11 -22.67 -26.79
C PRO A 601 25.91 -24.20 -26.88
N ASP A 602 26.95 -24.94 -27.24
CA ASP A 602 26.89 -26.41 -27.37
C ASP A 602 26.64 -27.12 -26.03
N HIS A 603 27.24 -26.61 -24.96
CA HIS A 603 27.04 -27.15 -23.60
C HIS A 603 25.72 -26.65 -23.02
N ALA A 604 25.35 -25.41 -23.28
CA ALA A 604 24.09 -24.82 -22.85
C ALA A 604 22.88 -25.60 -23.39
N LYS A 605 22.91 -26.04 -24.66
CA LYS A 605 21.84 -26.87 -25.25
C LYS A 605 21.64 -28.19 -24.50
N LYS A 606 22.73 -28.92 -24.22
CA LYS A 606 22.66 -30.19 -23.46
C LYS A 606 22.19 -29.97 -22.01
N ALA A 607 22.69 -28.92 -21.36
CA ALA A 607 22.28 -28.58 -20.00
C ALA A 607 20.80 -28.15 -19.94
N LEU A 608 20.33 -27.41 -20.94
CA LEU A 608 18.92 -27.03 -21.10
C LEU A 608 18.02 -28.27 -21.28
N GLU A 609 18.44 -29.22 -22.12
CA GLU A 609 17.72 -30.50 -22.29
C GLU A 609 17.63 -31.28 -20.96
N ALA A 610 18.73 -31.34 -20.20
CA ALA A 610 18.75 -31.96 -18.88
C ALA A 610 17.86 -31.24 -17.86
N LEU A 611 17.81 -29.90 -17.89
CA LEU A 611 16.95 -29.10 -17.01
C LEU A 611 15.45 -29.28 -17.33
N CYS A 612 15.10 -29.43 -18.61
CA CYS A 612 13.71 -29.66 -19.03
C CYS A 612 13.21 -31.07 -18.67
N LEU A 613 14.08 -32.08 -18.67
CA LEU A 613 13.68 -33.49 -18.54
C LEU A 613 12.83 -33.78 -17.30
N PRO A 614 13.16 -33.28 -16.08
CA PRO A 614 12.33 -33.49 -14.89
C PRO A 614 10.91 -32.96 -14.97
N VAL A 615 10.71 -31.97 -15.84
CA VAL A 615 9.45 -31.27 -16.02
C VAL A 615 8.62 -31.91 -17.13
N VAL A 616 9.29 -32.38 -18.18
CA VAL A 616 8.68 -32.96 -19.38
C VAL A 616 8.16 -34.36 -19.14
N THR A 617 8.90 -35.20 -18.38
CA THR A 617 8.51 -36.60 -18.15
C THR A 617 7.11 -36.74 -17.53
N PRO A 618 6.76 -36.03 -16.43
CA PRO A 618 5.42 -36.11 -15.85
C PRO A 618 4.32 -35.61 -16.79
N LEU A 619 4.57 -34.54 -17.56
CA LEU A 619 3.63 -34.02 -18.55
C LEU A 619 3.37 -35.06 -19.65
N GLN A 620 4.41 -35.72 -20.15
CA GLN A 620 4.30 -36.75 -21.18
C GLN A 620 3.55 -37.98 -20.65
N GLU A 621 3.80 -38.41 -19.41
CA GLU A 621 3.07 -39.49 -18.75
C GLU A 621 1.58 -39.18 -18.62
N MET A 622 1.23 -37.95 -18.24
CA MET A 622 -0.17 -37.50 -18.16
C MET A 622 -0.85 -37.47 -19.53
N ILE A 623 -0.15 -37.06 -20.59
CA ILE A 623 -0.67 -37.08 -21.95
C ILE A 623 -0.86 -38.51 -22.46
N ASN A 624 0.08 -39.41 -22.15
CA ASN A 624 0.03 -40.81 -22.56
C ASN A 624 -1.13 -41.60 -21.92
N GLN A 625 -1.69 -41.11 -20.80
CA GLN A 625 -2.91 -41.67 -20.19
C GLN A 625 -4.19 -41.36 -20.99
N GLY A 626 -4.10 -40.54 -22.04
CA GLY A 626 -5.20 -40.21 -22.95
C GLY A 626 -5.96 -38.92 -22.60
N PRO A 627 -6.72 -38.36 -23.56
CA PRO A 627 -7.33 -37.03 -23.44
C PRO A 627 -8.40 -36.95 -22.35
N ALA A 628 -9.12 -38.04 -22.06
CA ALA A 628 -10.10 -38.08 -20.97
C ALA A 628 -9.44 -37.95 -19.59
N SER A 629 -8.28 -38.60 -19.38
CA SER A 629 -7.51 -38.48 -18.15
C SER A 629 -6.95 -37.07 -18.00
N LEU A 630 -6.32 -36.54 -19.06
CA LEU A 630 -5.76 -35.19 -19.08
C LEU A 630 -6.83 -34.12 -18.80
N GLY A 631 -8.03 -34.28 -19.34
CA GLY A 631 -9.17 -33.40 -19.07
C GLY A 631 -9.64 -33.40 -17.62
N GLN A 632 -9.45 -34.49 -16.88
CA GLN A 632 -9.83 -34.63 -15.47
C GLN A 632 -8.75 -34.17 -14.47
N LYS A 633 -7.50 -33.97 -14.93
CA LYS A 633 -6.40 -33.49 -14.07
C LYS A 633 -6.73 -32.13 -13.47
N SER A 634 -6.25 -31.88 -12.25
CA SER A 634 -6.39 -30.55 -11.65
C SER A 634 -5.48 -29.55 -12.38
N ALA A 635 -5.89 -28.28 -12.44
CA ALA A 635 -5.07 -27.24 -13.08
C ALA A 635 -3.66 -27.17 -12.46
N ARG A 636 -3.57 -27.35 -11.13
CA ARG A 636 -2.33 -27.28 -10.36
C ARG A 636 -1.34 -28.37 -10.77
N GLU A 637 -1.80 -29.58 -11.09
CA GLU A 637 -0.94 -30.68 -11.54
C GLU A 637 -0.22 -30.35 -12.86
N LEU A 638 -0.85 -29.54 -13.74
CA LEU A 638 -0.24 -29.11 -15.00
C LEU A 638 0.60 -27.84 -14.81
N THR A 639 0.04 -26.82 -14.14
CA THR A 639 0.67 -25.49 -14.04
C THR A 639 2.01 -25.54 -13.35
N VAL A 640 2.21 -26.42 -12.35
CA VAL A 640 3.50 -26.57 -11.67
C VAL A 640 4.62 -26.93 -12.64
N HIS A 641 4.36 -27.79 -13.63
CA HIS A 641 5.35 -28.15 -14.63
C HIS A 641 5.46 -27.08 -15.74
N ILE A 642 4.34 -26.53 -16.19
CA ILE A 642 4.33 -25.50 -17.23
C ILE A 642 5.05 -24.22 -16.77
N ASP A 643 4.83 -23.79 -15.52
CA ASP A 643 5.51 -22.62 -14.95
C ASP A 643 7.03 -22.82 -14.82
N ARG A 644 7.48 -24.05 -14.53
CA ARG A 644 8.92 -24.38 -14.55
C ARG A 644 9.50 -24.21 -15.96
N LEU A 645 8.85 -24.73 -17.00
CA LEU A 645 9.25 -24.50 -18.40
C LEU A 645 9.25 -23.00 -18.75
N ALA A 646 8.23 -22.27 -18.29
CA ALA A 646 8.15 -20.82 -18.50
C ALA A 646 9.36 -20.08 -17.90
N TYR A 647 9.79 -20.47 -16.70
CA TYR A 647 10.97 -19.90 -16.04
C TYR A 647 12.27 -20.28 -16.75
N ILE A 648 12.40 -21.54 -17.20
CA ILE A 648 13.55 -21.97 -18.01
C ILE A 648 13.68 -21.08 -19.25
N PHE A 649 12.59 -20.92 -20.02
CA PHE A 649 12.60 -20.09 -21.23
C PHE A 649 12.86 -18.62 -20.95
N ARG A 650 12.47 -18.11 -19.77
CA ARG A 650 12.70 -16.72 -19.37
C ARG A 650 14.17 -16.45 -19.06
N TYR A 651 14.84 -17.36 -18.36
CA TYR A 651 16.15 -17.09 -17.75
C TYR A 651 17.33 -17.72 -18.48
N VAL A 652 17.12 -18.72 -19.35
CA VAL A 652 18.17 -19.24 -20.23
C VAL A 652 18.34 -18.33 -21.44
N ASN A 653 19.35 -17.47 -21.45
CA ASN A 653 19.58 -16.51 -22.54
C ASN A 653 20.39 -17.11 -23.70
N HIS A 654 19.89 -18.20 -24.28
CA HIS A 654 20.44 -18.86 -25.48
C HIS A 654 19.32 -19.02 -26.53
N PRO A 655 19.10 -18.04 -27.42
CA PRO A 655 17.92 -17.98 -28.30
C PRO A 655 17.69 -19.22 -29.15
N GLU A 656 18.75 -19.77 -29.77
CA GLU A 656 18.70 -20.96 -30.62
C GLU A 656 18.38 -22.23 -29.82
N ALA A 657 18.96 -22.37 -28.61
CA ALA A 657 18.71 -23.52 -27.75
C ALA A 657 17.26 -23.52 -27.23
N VAL A 658 16.74 -22.34 -26.85
CA VAL A 658 15.33 -22.19 -26.45
C VAL A 658 14.39 -22.43 -27.62
N ALA A 659 14.75 -22.01 -28.84
CA ALA A 659 13.96 -22.22 -30.05
C ALA A 659 13.83 -23.71 -30.39
N ASP A 660 14.93 -24.46 -30.32
CA ASP A 660 14.93 -25.92 -30.51
C ASP A 660 14.14 -26.63 -29.39
N ALA A 661 14.29 -26.19 -28.14
CA ALA A 661 13.53 -26.74 -27.02
C ALA A 661 12.01 -26.56 -27.21
N ILE A 662 11.53 -25.35 -27.52
CA ILE A 662 10.09 -25.13 -27.73
C ILE A 662 9.57 -25.87 -28.96
N GLN A 663 10.36 -25.99 -30.03
CA GLN A 663 9.98 -26.78 -31.20
C GLN A 663 9.75 -28.26 -30.84
N ARG A 664 10.62 -28.85 -30.02
CA ARG A 664 10.47 -30.25 -29.56
C ARG A 664 9.33 -30.43 -28.56
N LEU A 665 9.07 -29.41 -27.73
CA LEU A 665 8.03 -29.44 -26.69
C LEU A 665 6.65 -29.02 -27.22
N TRP A 666 6.55 -28.47 -28.42
CA TRP A 666 5.30 -28.01 -29.01
C TRP A 666 4.19 -29.08 -29.03
N PRO A 667 4.44 -30.36 -29.36
CA PRO A 667 3.40 -31.40 -29.33
C PRO A 667 2.75 -31.58 -27.94
N ILE A 668 3.52 -31.41 -26.87
CA ILE A 668 3.03 -31.46 -25.47
C ILE A 668 2.13 -30.25 -25.21
N PHE A 669 2.58 -29.06 -25.61
CA PHE A 669 1.82 -27.83 -25.43
C PHE A 669 0.51 -27.87 -26.20
N LYS A 670 0.55 -28.35 -27.45
CA LYS A 670 -0.64 -28.52 -28.28
C LYS A 670 -1.64 -29.50 -27.65
N ALA A 671 -1.19 -30.66 -27.16
CA ALA A 671 -2.10 -31.60 -26.50
C ALA A 671 -2.81 -30.99 -25.27
N ILE A 672 -2.12 -30.12 -24.52
CA ILE A 672 -2.71 -29.41 -23.39
C ILE A 672 -3.66 -28.30 -23.87
N PHE A 673 -3.28 -27.52 -24.88
CA PHE A 673 -4.15 -26.54 -25.54
C PHE A 673 -5.48 -27.18 -25.98
N ASP A 674 -5.42 -28.29 -26.72
CA ASP A 674 -6.59 -28.96 -27.28
C ASP A 674 -7.55 -29.48 -26.19
N VAL A 675 -7.03 -30.01 -25.07
CA VAL A 675 -7.83 -30.68 -24.03
C VAL A 675 -8.26 -29.73 -22.90
N ARG A 676 -7.46 -28.71 -22.60
CA ARG A 676 -7.63 -27.83 -21.42
C ARG A 676 -7.95 -26.38 -21.79
N ALA A 677 -8.31 -26.08 -23.04
CA ALA A 677 -8.65 -24.72 -23.46
C ALA A 677 -9.77 -24.03 -22.66
N TRP A 678 -10.62 -24.80 -21.96
CA TRP A 678 -11.67 -24.26 -21.08
C TRP A 678 -11.15 -23.77 -19.72
N ASP A 679 -9.98 -24.24 -19.27
CA ASP A 679 -9.42 -23.95 -17.96
C ASP A 679 -8.46 -22.76 -17.99
N MET A 680 -8.93 -21.62 -17.49
CA MET A 680 -8.21 -20.34 -17.52
C MET A 680 -6.83 -20.42 -16.87
N ARG A 681 -6.73 -21.09 -15.72
CA ARG A 681 -5.46 -21.14 -14.96
C ARG A 681 -4.38 -21.90 -15.72
N THR A 682 -4.73 -23.01 -16.37
CA THR A 682 -3.78 -23.78 -17.19
C THR A 682 -3.36 -23.00 -18.41
N MET A 683 -4.29 -22.33 -19.09
CA MET A 683 -4.00 -21.54 -20.29
C MET A 683 -3.16 -20.30 -20.00
N GLU A 684 -3.36 -19.63 -18.86
CA GLU A 684 -2.47 -18.53 -18.44
C GLU A 684 -1.02 -18.99 -18.28
N SER A 685 -0.81 -20.11 -17.58
CA SER A 685 0.54 -20.68 -17.39
C SER A 685 1.15 -21.09 -18.74
N LEU A 686 0.36 -21.71 -19.62
CA LEU A 686 0.82 -22.16 -20.94
C LEU A 686 1.14 -21.00 -21.88
N CYS A 687 0.28 -19.98 -21.91
CA CYS A 687 0.53 -18.74 -22.66
C CYS A 687 1.74 -17.98 -22.10
N LYS A 688 1.95 -17.99 -20.77
CA LYS A 688 3.14 -17.43 -20.13
C LYS A 688 4.42 -18.17 -20.55
N ALA A 689 4.39 -19.49 -20.65
CA ALA A 689 5.51 -20.27 -21.18
C ALA A 689 5.82 -19.91 -22.64
N CYS A 690 4.79 -19.87 -23.49
CA CYS A 690 4.92 -19.47 -24.90
C CYS A 690 5.47 -18.05 -25.03
N LYS A 691 4.97 -17.11 -24.22
CA LYS A 691 5.44 -15.72 -24.17
C LYS A 691 6.94 -15.64 -23.90
N TYR A 692 7.44 -16.35 -22.89
CA TYR A 692 8.87 -16.31 -22.58
C TYR A 692 9.71 -17.00 -23.65
N ALA A 693 9.24 -18.11 -24.24
CA ALA A 693 9.91 -18.72 -25.38
C ALA A 693 10.01 -17.73 -26.56
N VAL A 694 8.92 -17.05 -26.92
CA VAL A 694 8.89 -16.04 -27.97
C VAL A 694 9.84 -14.87 -27.68
N ARG A 695 9.83 -14.34 -26.45
CA ARG A 695 10.70 -13.23 -26.04
C ARG A 695 12.18 -13.57 -26.09
N THR A 696 12.56 -14.78 -25.69
CA THR A 696 13.95 -15.21 -25.63
C THR A 696 14.48 -15.68 -26.98
N SER A 697 13.68 -16.45 -27.73
CA SER A 697 14.07 -16.98 -29.03
C SER A 697 13.96 -15.98 -30.18
N GLY A 698 13.08 -14.98 -30.09
CA GLY A 698 12.88 -13.99 -31.15
C GLY A 698 12.70 -14.66 -32.53
N ARG A 699 13.45 -14.16 -33.53
CA ARG A 699 13.36 -14.64 -34.93
C ARG A 699 13.68 -16.12 -35.13
N TYR A 700 14.42 -16.75 -34.21
CA TYR A 700 14.75 -18.18 -34.29
C TYR A 700 13.52 -19.08 -34.13
N MET A 701 12.40 -18.54 -33.64
CA MET A 701 11.14 -19.26 -33.47
C MET A 701 10.27 -19.33 -34.74
N GLY A 702 10.75 -18.79 -35.88
CA GLY A 702 9.97 -18.60 -37.11
C GLY A 702 9.27 -19.85 -37.66
N ILE A 703 9.76 -21.07 -37.38
CA ILE A 703 9.12 -22.32 -37.82
C ILE A 703 7.90 -22.68 -36.95
N THR A 704 8.00 -22.48 -35.64
CA THR A 704 6.95 -22.86 -34.66
C THR A 704 5.88 -21.78 -34.50
N ILE A 705 6.22 -20.52 -34.80
CA ILE A 705 5.33 -19.38 -34.55
C ILE A 705 4.03 -19.44 -35.36
N GLY A 706 4.07 -19.86 -36.63
CA GLY A 706 2.88 -19.98 -37.48
C GLY A 706 1.85 -20.95 -36.89
N VAL A 707 2.30 -22.15 -36.52
CA VAL A 707 1.46 -23.19 -35.91
C VAL A 707 0.89 -22.72 -34.56
N MET A 708 1.68 -21.99 -33.78
CA MET A 708 1.21 -21.41 -32.51
C MET A 708 0.11 -20.38 -32.72
N LEU A 709 0.27 -19.46 -33.68
CA LEU A 709 -0.74 -18.44 -33.96
C LEU A 709 -2.04 -19.02 -34.51
N GLU A 710 -1.94 -20.04 -35.37
CA GLU A 710 -3.10 -20.76 -35.89
C GLU A 710 -3.89 -21.48 -34.78
N GLU A 711 -3.21 -22.02 -33.78
CA GLU A 711 -3.85 -22.63 -32.62
C GLU A 711 -4.57 -21.60 -31.76
N ILE A 712 -3.89 -20.50 -31.42
CA ILE A 712 -4.42 -19.43 -30.56
C ILE A 712 -5.69 -18.82 -31.15
N GLN A 713 -5.69 -18.50 -32.45
CA GLN A 713 -6.88 -17.93 -33.10
C GLN A 713 -8.06 -18.90 -33.05
N GLY A 714 -7.84 -20.21 -33.24
CA GLY A 714 -8.89 -21.22 -33.19
C GLY A 714 -9.51 -21.35 -31.80
N LEU A 715 -8.67 -21.43 -30.77
CA LEU A 715 -9.13 -21.55 -29.39
C LEU A 715 -9.85 -20.29 -28.89
N TYR A 716 -9.40 -19.10 -29.30
CA TYR A 716 -10.03 -17.85 -28.87
C TYR A 716 -11.48 -17.73 -29.35
N GLN A 717 -11.82 -18.25 -30.54
CA GLN A 717 -13.20 -18.24 -31.06
C GLN A 717 -14.18 -19.02 -30.18
N HIS A 718 -13.68 -20.00 -29.41
CA HIS A 718 -14.51 -20.87 -28.57
C HIS A 718 -14.49 -20.47 -27.09
N HIS A 719 -13.32 -20.11 -26.55
CA HIS A 719 -13.11 -19.94 -25.11
C HIS A 719 -12.92 -18.49 -24.64
N HIS A 720 -12.57 -17.56 -25.53
CA HIS A 720 -12.46 -16.12 -25.25
C HIS A 720 -11.56 -15.71 -24.07
N GLN A 721 -10.52 -16.48 -23.76
CA GLN A 721 -9.68 -16.18 -22.60
C GLN A 721 -8.74 -14.97 -22.85
N PRO A 722 -8.57 -14.05 -21.87
CA PRO A 722 -7.72 -12.87 -22.02
C PRO A 722 -6.26 -13.18 -22.38
N CYS A 723 -5.70 -14.25 -21.80
CA CYS A 723 -4.29 -14.62 -21.98
C CYS A 723 -3.86 -14.83 -23.45
N PHE A 724 -4.80 -15.19 -24.34
CA PHE A 724 -4.56 -15.28 -25.78
C PHE A 724 -4.35 -13.92 -26.45
N LEU A 725 -5.09 -12.89 -26.01
CA LEU A 725 -4.89 -11.51 -26.46
C LEU A 725 -3.53 -11.00 -25.97
N TYR A 726 -3.21 -11.25 -24.70
CA TYR A 726 -1.92 -10.87 -24.13
C TYR A 726 -0.73 -11.53 -24.83
N LEU A 727 -0.78 -12.85 -25.05
CA LEU A 727 0.27 -13.57 -25.79
C LEU A 727 0.42 -13.02 -27.21
N SER A 728 -0.69 -12.78 -27.90
CA SER A 728 -0.68 -12.19 -29.25
C SER A 728 -0.03 -10.81 -29.26
N SER A 729 -0.21 -10.02 -28.20
CA SER A 729 0.42 -8.69 -28.06
C SER A 729 1.94 -8.78 -27.99
N GLU A 730 2.45 -9.83 -27.34
CA GLU A 730 3.88 -10.11 -27.21
C GLU A 730 4.49 -10.65 -28.50
N VAL A 731 3.74 -11.49 -29.23
CA VAL A 731 4.14 -11.93 -30.57
C VAL A 731 4.22 -10.72 -31.53
N ILE A 732 3.22 -9.84 -31.53
CA ILE A 732 3.22 -8.63 -32.37
C ILE A 732 4.39 -7.70 -32.05
N LYS A 733 4.77 -7.57 -30.77
CA LYS A 733 5.93 -6.77 -30.37
C LYS A 733 7.24 -7.23 -31.02
N ILE A 734 7.37 -8.53 -31.30
CA ILE A 734 8.61 -9.15 -31.81
C ILE A 734 8.56 -9.36 -33.33
N PHE A 735 7.41 -9.79 -33.86
CA PHE A 735 7.24 -10.17 -35.26
C PHE A 735 6.39 -9.19 -36.07
N GLY A 736 5.83 -8.13 -35.47
CA GLY A 736 4.90 -7.21 -36.13
C GLY A 736 5.48 -6.49 -37.35
N SER A 737 6.80 -6.24 -37.35
CA SER A 737 7.53 -5.64 -38.47
C SER A 737 8.17 -6.66 -39.40
N ASP A 738 8.02 -7.97 -39.14
CA ASP A 738 8.60 -9.04 -39.95
C ASP A 738 7.66 -9.37 -41.13
N PRO A 739 8.09 -9.14 -42.39
CA PRO A 739 7.26 -9.43 -43.55
C PRO A 739 6.88 -10.90 -43.69
N SER A 740 7.71 -11.82 -43.17
CA SER A 740 7.44 -13.27 -43.25
C SER A 740 6.25 -13.72 -42.41
N CYS A 741 5.89 -12.94 -41.38
CA CYS A 741 4.76 -13.22 -40.48
C CYS A 741 3.50 -12.42 -40.82
N SER A 742 3.53 -11.53 -41.82
CA SER A 742 2.46 -10.56 -42.09
C SER A 742 1.09 -11.21 -42.30
N ASP A 743 1.03 -12.32 -43.05
CA ASP A 743 -0.23 -13.01 -43.34
C ASP A 743 -0.82 -13.68 -42.09
N TYR A 744 0.03 -14.35 -41.28
CA TYR A 744 -0.41 -14.95 -40.02
C TYR A 744 -0.91 -13.90 -39.03
N LEU A 745 -0.21 -12.76 -38.92
CA LEU A 745 -0.59 -11.68 -38.03
C LEU A 745 -1.88 -10.98 -38.47
N ARG A 746 -2.11 -10.84 -39.78
CA ARG A 746 -3.37 -10.31 -40.32
C ARG A 746 -4.56 -11.17 -39.90
N ASN A 747 -4.48 -12.48 -40.13
CA ASN A 747 -5.54 -13.42 -39.76
C ASN A 747 -5.80 -13.41 -38.25
N LEU A 748 -4.73 -13.38 -37.45
CA LEU A 748 -4.81 -13.30 -36.00
C LEU A 748 -5.54 -12.03 -35.53
N VAL A 749 -5.13 -10.86 -36.02
CA VAL A 749 -5.73 -9.55 -35.66
C VAL A 749 -7.21 -9.51 -36.01
N GLU A 750 -7.59 -9.97 -37.20
CA GLU A 750 -8.99 -10.01 -37.64
C GLU A 750 -9.83 -10.98 -36.78
N ALA A 751 -9.31 -12.19 -36.51
CA ALA A 751 -10.01 -13.21 -35.74
C ALA A 751 -10.22 -12.77 -34.28
N LEU A 752 -9.18 -12.25 -33.62
CA LEU A 752 -9.24 -11.84 -32.22
C LEU A 752 -10.19 -10.65 -32.04
N PHE A 753 -9.92 -9.52 -32.71
CA PHE A 753 -10.73 -8.31 -32.52
C PHE A 753 -12.15 -8.45 -33.02
N GLY A 754 -12.39 -9.21 -34.10
CA GLY A 754 -13.74 -9.48 -34.59
C GLY A 754 -14.62 -10.13 -33.50
N ARG A 755 -14.04 -11.00 -32.67
CA ARG A 755 -14.75 -11.61 -31.56
C ARG A 755 -14.77 -10.74 -30.30
N THR A 756 -13.66 -10.10 -29.93
CA THR A 756 -13.56 -9.30 -28.71
C THR A 756 -14.49 -8.09 -28.72
N THR A 757 -14.61 -7.41 -29.86
CA THR A 757 -15.51 -6.24 -29.99
C THR A 757 -16.98 -6.60 -29.76
N CYS A 758 -17.40 -7.81 -30.14
CA CYS A 758 -18.74 -8.32 -29.84
C CYS A 758 -18.96 -8.60 -28.34
N LEU A 759 -17.89 -8.94 -27.60
CA LEU A 759 -17.95 -9.18 -26.16
C LEU A 759 -17.95 -7.88 -25.35
N LEU A 760 -17.49 -6.77 -25.92
CA LEU A 760 -17.32 -5.47 -25.27
C LEU A 760 -18.25 -4.42 -25.88
N ALA A 761 -19.56 -4.70 -25.86
CA ALA A 761 -20.57 -3.84 -26.48
C ALA A 761 -21.14 -2.79 -25.50
N THR A 762 -21.22 -3.10 -24.20
CA THR A 762 -21.83 -2.23 -23.18
C THR A 762 -20.88 -1.96 -22.01
N ILE A 763 -21.10 -0.88 -21.27
CA ILE A 763 -20.31 -0.56 -20.06
C ILE A 763 -20.38 -1.67 -19.00
N GLN A 764 -21.48 -2.42 -18.95
CA GLN A 764 -21.63 -3.57 -18.07
C GLN A 764 -20.70 -4.72 -18.50
N ASP A 765 -20.47 -4.91 -19.80
CA ASP A 765 -19.53 -5.92 -20.30
C ASP A 765 -18.09 -5.59 -19.89
N PHE A 766 -17.70 -4.32 -19.97
CA PHE A 766 -16.40 -3.85 -19.48
C PHE A 766 -16.23 -4.08 -17.97
N THR A 767 -17.31 -3.90 -17.21
CA THR A 767 -17.29 -4.08 -15.75
C THR A 767 -17.26 -5.56 -15.36
N THR A 768 -17.90 -6.43 -16.15
CA THR A 768 -17.92 -7.88 -15.90
C THR A 768 -16.69 -8.61 -16.43
N ARG A 769 -16.02 -8.06 -17.46
CA ARG A 769 -14.83 -8.66 -18.10
C ARG A 769 -13.70 -7.63 -18.26
N PRO A 770 -13.21 -7.04 -17.16
CA PRO A 770 -12.17 -6.01 -17.21
C PRO A 770 -10.87 -6.53 -17.82
N ASP A 771 -10.50 -7.80 -17.59
CA ASP A 771 -9.26 -8.40 -18.09
C ASP A 771 -9.25 -8.52 -19.62
N ILE A 772 -10.38 -8.89 -20.22
CA ILE A 772 -10.53 -8.92 -21.69
C ILE A 772 -10.40 -7.51 -22.26
N ALA A 773 -11.01 -6.51 -21.60
CA ALA A 773 -10.90 -5.13 -22.03
C ALA A 773 -9.44 -4.63 -21.96
N ASP A 774 -8.75 -4.89 -20.84
CA ASP A 774 -7.35 -4.52 -20.67
C ASP A 774 -6.45 -5.13 -21.76
N ASP A 775 -6.46 -6.46 -21.89
CA ASP A 775 -5.61 -7.15 -22.87
C ASP A 775 -5.97 -6.83 -24.32
N CYS A 776 -7.26 -6.55 -24.61
CA CYS A 776 -7.71 -6.12 -25.94
C CYS A 776 -7.11 -4.77 -26.33
N PHE A 777 -7.22 -3.77 -25.45
CA PHE A 777 -6.70 -2.43 -25.76
C PHE A 777 -5.17 -2.37 -25.66
N LEU A 778 -4.55 -3.20 -24.83
CA LEU A 778 -3.11 -3.43 -24.85
C LEU A 778 -2.66 -4.00 -26.21
N LEU A 779 -3.34 -5.04 -26.71
CA LEU A 779 -3.08 -5.62 -28.03
C LEU A 779 -3.26 -4.57 -29.14
N ALA A 780 -4.34 -3.78 -29.09
CA ALA A 780 -4.61 -2.73 -30.07
C ALA A 780 -3.52 -1.66 -30.10
N SER A 781 -3.07 -1.18 -28.93
CA SER A 781 -1.91 -0.29 -28.80
C SER A 781 -0.63 -0.89 -29.39
N ARG A 782 -0.37 -2.19 -29.16
CA ARG A 782 0.78 -2.88 -29.78
C ARG A 782 0.64 -2.97 -31.30
N CYS A 783 -0.55 -3.22 -31.82
CA CYS A 783 -0.80 -3.24 -33.25
C CYS A 783 -0.48 -1.90 -33.92
N ILE A 784 -0.89 -0.79 -33.30
CA ILE A 784 -0.56 0.57 -33.77
C ILE A 784 0.95 0.80 -33.82
N ARG A 785 1.67 0.37 -32.78
CA ARG A 785 3.11 0.65 -32.65
C ARG A 785 4.01 -0.26 -33.50
N TYR A 786 3.63 -1.52 -33.72
CA TYR A 786 4.51 -2.52 -34.34
C TYR A 786 4.03 -3.04 -35.70
N CYS A 787 2.73 -3.03 -35.99
CA CYS A 787 2.18 -3.47 -37.29
C CYS A 787 1.04 -2.57 -37.80
N PRO A 788 1.21 -1.23 -37.86
CA PRO A 788 0.14 -0.32 -38.28
C PRO A 788 -0.34 -0.59 -39.71
N HIS A 789 0.54 -1.11 -40.58
CA HIS A 789 0.23 -1.50 -41.95
C HIS A 789 -0.80 -2.65 -42.06
N ILE A 790 -0.92 -3.48 -41.03
CA ILE A 790 -1.91 -4.56 -40.94
C ILE A 790 -3.18 -4.04 -40.25
N PHE A 791 -3.01 -3.33 -39.14
CA PHE A 791 -4.11 -3.00 -38.25
C PHE A 791 -4.95 -1.80 -38.69
N ILE A 792 -4.33 -0.68 -39.08
CA ILE A 792 -5.09 0.55 -39.41
C ILE A 792 -6.02 0.38 -40.62
N PRO A 793 -5.63 -0.31 -41.71
CA PRO A 793 -6.52 -0.57 -42.84
C PRO A 793 -7.61 -1.63 -42.56
N SER A 794 -7.54 -2.34 -41.42
CA SER A 794 -8.46 -3.42 -41.10
C SER A 794 -9.85 -2.94 -40.66
N THR A 795 -10.85 -3.80 -40.78
CA THR A 795 -12.21 -3.53 -40.27
C THR A 795 -12.29 -3.52 -38.74
N ALA A 796 -11.27 -4.05 -38.05
CA ALA A 796 -11.21 -4.06 -36.58
C ALA A 796 -10.95 -2.66 -36.00
N PHE A 797 -10.19 -1.82 -36.71
CA PHE A 797 -9.82 -0.48 -36.24
C PHE A 797 -11.03 0.41 -35.91
N PRO A 798 -12.02 0.62 -36.82
CA PRO A 798 -13.19 1.42 -36.47
C PRO A 798 -14.04 0.82 -35.34
N ALA A 799 -14.18 -0.51 -35.29
CA ALA A 799 -14.94 -1.19 -34.24
C ALA A 799 -14.31 -1.00 -32.84
N LEU A 800 -12.98 -1.00 -32.76
CA LEU A 800 -12.27 -0.75 -31.49
C LEU A 800 -12.38 0.70 -31.02
N ILE A 801 -12.46 1.68 -31.92
CA ILE A 801 -12.75 3.07 -31.53
C ILE A 801 -14.15 3.16 -30.92
N ASP A 802 -15.13 2.46 -31.50
CA ASP A 802 -16.50 2.42 -30.95
C ASP A 802 -16.53 1.74 -29.58
N CYS A 803 -15.85 0.60 -29.41
CA CYS A 803 -15.69 -0.05 -28.11
C CYS A 803 -14.95 0.85 -27.10
N ALA A 804 -13.91 1.58 -27.51
CA ALA A 804 -13.15 2.47 -26.64
C ALA A 804 -14.06 3.55 -26.04
N MET A 805 -14.92 4.18 -26.86
CA MET A 805 -15.87 5.19 -26.39
C MET A 805 -16.83 4.66 -25.31
N VAL A 806 -17.25 3.39 -25.41
CA VAL A 806 -18.06 2.75 -24.36
C VAL A 806 -17.23 2.51 -23.10
N GLY A 807 -15.98 2.06 -23.26
CA GLY A 807 -15.11 1.60 -22.18
C GLY A 807 -14.38 2.68 -21.37
N VAL A 808 -14.23 3.92 -21.87
CA VAL A 808 -13.41 4.96 -21.21
C VAL A 808 -13.77 5.18 -19.74
N THR A 809 -15.07 5.15 -19.44
CA THR A 809 -15.62 5.48 -18.10
C THR A 809 -15.73 4.28 -17.16
N VAL A 810 -15.16 3.13 -17.53
CA VAL A 810 -15.11 1.95 -16.65
C VAL A 810 -14.33 2.28 -15.37
N GLN A 811 -14.85 1.86 -14.22
CA GLN A 811 -14.23 2.15 -12.93
C GLN A 811 -12.99 1.27 -12.66
N HIS A 812 -12.77 0.23 -13.47
CA HIS A 812 -11.62 -0.66 -13.34
C HIS A 812 -10.33 0.03 -13.82
N ARG A 813 -9.31 0.06 -12.94
CA ARG A 813 -8.06 0.82 -13.15
C ARG A 813 -7.33 0.45 -14.44
N GLU A 814 -7.06 -0.83 -14.64
CA GLU A 814 -6.16 -1.29 -15.71
C GLU A 814 -6.86 -1.19 -17.07
N ALA A 815 -8.05 -1.78 -17.20
CA ALA A 815 -8.94 -1.60 -18.36
C ALA A 815 -9.11 -0.14 -18.81
N SER A 816 -9.43 0.80 -17.90
CA SER A 816 -9.55 2.23 -18.25
C SER A 816 -8.21 2.81 -18.72
N SER A 817 -7.11 2.46 -18.07
CA SER A 817 -5.76 2.90 -18.46
C SER A 817 -5.37 2.41 -19.85
N SER A 818 -5.69 1.16 -20.20
CA SER A 818 -5.40 0.59 -21.52
C SER A 818 -6.28 1.18 -22.61
N VAL A 819 -7.57 1.43 -22.36
CA VAL A 819 -8.46 2.16 -23.30
C VAL A 819 -7.92 3.57 -23.57
N LEU A 820 -7.55 4.31 -22.52
CA LEU A 820 -7.00 5.66 -22.66
C LEU A 820 -5.64 5.66 -23.37
N SER A 821 -4.75 4.70 -23.06
CA SER A 821 -3.47 4.55 -23.75
C SER A 821 -3.67 4.25 -25.24
N PHE A 822 -4.67 3.44 -25.59
CA PHE A 822 -5.02 3.16 -26.99
C PHE A 822 -5.50 4.44 -27.70
N LEU A 823 -6.39 5.23 -27.09
CA LEU A 823 -6.83 6.49 -27.67
C LEU A 823 -5.66 7.47 -27.86
N SER A 824 -4.74 7.55 -26.89
CA SER A 824 -3.51 8.34 -27.01
C SER A 824 -2.67 7.88 -28.21
N ASP A 825 -2.42 6.57 -28.33
CA ASP A 825 -1.65 6.00 -29.46
C ASP A 825 -2.31 6.29 -30.82
N VAL A 826 -3.65 6.34 -30.88
CA VAL A 826 -4.40 6.69 -32.09
C VAL A 826 -4.23 8.17 -32.46
N PHE A 827 -4.27 9.06 -31.48
CA PHE A 827 -4.05 10.50 -31.71
C PHE A 827 -2.60 10.78 -32.10
N ASP A 828 -1.65 10.14 -31.42
CA ASP A 828 -0.21 10.28 -31.66
C ASP A 828 0.27 9.62 -32.96
N LEU A 829 -0.57 8.83 -33.64
CA LEU A 829 -0.20 8.11 -34.87
C LEU A 829 0.49 9.03 -35.88
N THR A 830 -0.01 10.25 -36.09
CA THR A 830 0.54 11.20 -37.08
C THR A 830 1.81 11.92 -36.64
N ASN A 831 2.22 11.78 -35.37
CA ASN A 831 3.43 12.41 -34.84
C ASN A 831 4.70 11.65 -35.29
N SER A 832 4.56 10.44 -35.83
CA SER A 832 5.66 9.63 -36.37
C SER A 832 5.73 9.68 -37.91
N ARG A 833 6.95 9.63 -38.48
CA ARG A 833 7.15 9.63 -39.95
C ARG A 833 6.46 8.45 -40.64
N GLU A 834 6.42 7.29 -39.99
CA GLU A 834 5.76 6.07 -40.49
C GLU A 834 4.24 6.13 -40.36
N GLY A 835 3.71 6.96 -39.45
CA GLY A 835 2.28 7.07 -39.20
C GLY A 835 1.54 8.09 -40.07
N VAL A 836 2.24 9.07 -40.65
CA VAL A 836 1.66 10.09 -41.56
C VAL A 836 0.87 9.45 -42.72
N GLN A 837 1.34 8.31 -43.25
CA GLN A 837 0.67 7.61 -44.35
C GLN A 837 -0.73 7.09 -43.98
N TYR A 838 -1.04 6.92 -42.69
CA TYR A 838 -2.33 6.45 -42.20
C TYR A 838 -3.27 7.58 -41.76
N GLN A 839 -2.84 8.83 -41.89
CA GLN A 839 -3.60 10.00 -41.46
C GLN A 839 -4.99 10.05 -42.09
N SER A 840 -5.10 9.79 -43.39
CA SER A 840 -6.38 9.83 -44.11
C SER A 840 -7.39 8.81 -43.56
N ILE A 841 -6.93 7.59 -43.26
CA ILE A 841 -7.76 6.51 -42.69
C ILE A 841 -8.18 6.88 -41.27
N ARG A 842 -7.22 7.30 -40.42
CA ARG A 842 -7.50 7.74 -39.05
C ARG A 842 -8.53 8.87 -39.03
N ASP A 843 -8.30 9.91 -39.82
CA ASP A 843 -9.15 11.11 -39.85
C ASP A 843 -10.57 10.77 -40.31
N SER A 844 -10.72 9.86 -41.27
CA SER A 844 -12.03 9.38 -41.72
C SER A 844 -12.85 8.69 -40.61
N ILE A 845 -12.20 8.12 -39.60
CA ILE A 845 -12.82 7.39 -38.50
C ILE A 845 -13.00 8.27 -37.25
N ILE A 846 -11.98 9.08 -36.91
CA ILE A 846 -11.94 9.89 -35.69
C ILE A 846 -12.75 11.18 -35.83
N ILE A 847 -12.67 11.89 -36.96
CA ILE A 847 -13.38 13.18 -37.12
C ILE A 847 -14.89 13.06 -36.88
N PRO A 848 -15.60 12.05 -37.42
CA PRO A 848 -17.03 11.85 -37.13
C PRO A 848 -17.36 11.59 -35.66
N ARG A 849 -16.39 11.08 -34.89
CA ARG A 849 -16.54 10.69 -33.47
C ARG A 849 -15.97 11.72 -32.50
N GLY A 850 -15.21 12.70 -32.98
CA GLY A 850 -14.45 13.64 -32.16
C GLY A 850 -15.29 14.33 -31.09
N ALA A 851 -16.47 14.85 -31.45
CA ALA A 851 -17.36 15.52 -30.50
C ALA A 851 -17.82 14.61 -29.34
N ILE A 852 -18.03 13.32 -29.60
CA ILE A 852 -18.44 12.34 -28.58
C ILE A 852 -17.24 12.02 -27.69
N ILE A 853 -16.08 11.72 -28.28
CA ILE A 853 -14.85 11.42 -27.54
C ILE A 853 -14.49 12.58 -26.61
N THR A 854 -14.50 13.82 -27.10
CA THR A 854 -14.22 15.01 -26.28
C THR A 854 -15.19 15.14 -25.10
N ARG A 855 -16.50 14.90 -25.30
CA ARG A 855 -17.49 14.93 -24.22
C ARG A 855 -17.22 13.87 -23.15
N ILE A 856 -16.85 12.66 -23.57
CA ILE A 856 -16.53 11.56 -22.66
C ILE A 856 -15.27 11.90 -21.84
N LEU A 857 -14.21 12.41 -22.49
CA LEU A 857 -12.97 12.79 -21.80
C LEU A 857 -13.20 13.94 -20.81
N ILE A 858 -14.02 14.94 -21.17
CA ILE A 858 -14.42 16.01 -20.24
C ILE A 858 -15.20 15.42 -19.05
N ALA A 859 -16.17 14.52 -19.30
CA ALA A 859 -16.94 13.87 -18.24
C ALA A 859 -16.02 13.11 -17.27
N SER A 860 -14.99 12.43 -17.79
CA SER A 860 -13.95 11.77 -17.00
C SER A 860 -13.19 12.74 -16.08
N LEU A 861 -12.85 13.94 -16.55
CA LEU A 861 -12.21 14.98 -15.73
C LEU A 861 -13.15 15.61 -14.70
N THR A 862 -14.45 15.68 -14.98
CA THR A 862 -15.44 16.32 -14.10
C THR A 862 -16.03 15.39 -13.03
N GLY A 863 -15.59 14.13 -12.97
CA GLY A 863 -15.93 13.21 -11.88
C GLY A 863 -16.41 11.82 -12.29
N ALA A 864 -16.47 11.49 -13.58
CA ALA A 864 -16.78 10.12 -14.00
C ALA A 864 -15.63 9.14 -13.70
N LEU A 865 -14.39 9.63 -13.54
CA LEU A 865 -13.24 8.87 -13.08
C LEU A 865 -12.58 9.51 -11.84
N PRO A 866 -11.91 8.73 -10.98
CA PRO A 866 -11.13 9.27 -9.86
C PRO A 866 -9.97 10.17 -10.32
N SER A 867 -9.58 11.14 -9.49
CA SER A 867 -8.48 12.10 -9.78
C SER A 867 -7.15 11.42 -10.12
N SER A 868 -6.90 10.21 -9.61
CA SER A 868 -5.73 9.39 -9.95
C SER A 868 -5.64 8.97 -11.43
N ARG A 869 -6.61 9.31 -12.27
CA ARG A 869 -6.63 9.05 -13.72
C ARG A 869 -6.51 10.32 -14.58
N PHE A 870 -6.45 11.50 -13.97
CA PHE A 870 -6.49 12.75 -14.72
C PHE A 870 -5.31 12.92 -15.67
N ASP A 871 -4.09 12.55 -15.27
CA ASP A 871 -2.90 12.68 -16.13
C ASP A 871 -3.05 11.92 -17.46
N THR A 872 -3.61 10.70 -17.42
CA THR A 872 -3.85 9.86 -18.61
C THR A 872 -5.01 10.38 -19.46
N VAL A 873 -6.00 11.03 -18.85
CA VAL A 873 -7.10 11.66 -19.60
C VAL A 873 -6.62 12.96 -20.26
N LEU A 874 -5.77 13.73 -19.58
CA LEU A 874 -5.18 14.96 -20.09
C LEU A 874 -4.27 14.70 -21.29
N SER A 875 -3.49 13.61 -21.28
CA SER A 875 -2.68 13.23 -22.44
C SER A 875 -3.50 12.90 -23.68
N GLY A 876 -4.75 12.44 -23.52
CA GLY A 876 -5.66 12.21 -24.64
C GLY A 876 -6.42 13.45 -25.14
N LEU A 877 -6.36 14.57 -24.41
CA LEU A 877 -6.99 15.84 -24.78
C LEU A 877 -6.03 16.84 -25.42
N GLY A 878 -4.74 16.77 -25.07
CA GLY A 878 -3.66 17.56 -25.68
C GLY A 878 -3.29 17.03 -27.05
#